data_AF-A0A2H0K9V1-F1
#
_entry.id   AF-A0A2H0K9V1-F1
#
_cell.length_a   1.000
_cell.length_b   1.000
_cell.length_c   1.000
_cell.angle_alpha   90.00
_cell.angle_beta   90.00
_cell.angle_gamma   90.00
#
_symmetry.space_group_name_H-M   'P 1'
#
loop_
_entity.id
_entity.type
_entity.pdbx_description
1 polymer ?
#
loop_
_entity_poly.entity_id
_entity_poly.type
_entity_poly.pdbx_seq_one_letter_code
_entity_poly.pdbx_strand_id
1 'polypeptide(L)'
;MNYSRRFTLYGLCFTQMSSLYTHQSENVRKTWLFVAGLLVSVAFPVSVFAHDVSPKNYVYNTIDVTMAVNQDSTVDVTEEQTYDFSGHFHKGWRSIPLKGVSSITDVRVFDEQGNALEQSLRALNKDDMSSWGKYFSEIKNGVLNIEWYYDSTDEMKTWTLAYTLHGSISFLKDKDELYWNLFTDYDVPVGYVHAVVTLPEDVSDVLQLQSTLYSSRTTAIHSLKSATIPDTHTFDFKLAVANPKEAVTIAAGWPKGIVSKSAFWRDFLEVHLFGFLSVLLVLLTVVIVAVHWYISEVRGKGRGTIIPEYTPPRNLPPAMAEVLVKEKTTRKTWPATVIDLAVRGYIDIAEEKAGIGSHVMRYFAMLVPVVFFVFLIAIVGDIQEYTLVLVLIAIVIVCLRIAGAGQQMGKGFFTPKEYVLTAKNNYYDDKALKVYERDFLHTLLGAEGRFSTADIKKSTIRQKKLYNAMKSLERMMYKEVEEVTGAYEVGVSKEIIKKVILWVAVFLAFFLFAYGDGVTHTEGFIFLLTAIVCGIALYSFVNFEARLNKEGAIFREEWLGFRLYLKTAERDRLQNLTPELFEKYLPYAIIFGIEKKWARAFSTLNVSAPTWYHGAYIAHGGRGGVVGFNPSTFSASFVSSFGSSFSSTGGGGASGGGGGAGGGGGGGGGGAS
;
A
#
# COMPACT_ATOMS: atom_id res chain seq x y z
N MET A 1 -80.03 -37.35 -4.41
CA MET A 1 -78.69 -36.84 -4.76
C MET A 1 -78.76 -35.31 -4.70
N ASN A 2 -78.89 -34.70 -3.52
CA ASN A 2 -77.99 -34.53 -2.38
C ASN A 2 -76.89 -33.49 -2.64
N TYR A 3 -76.69 -32.41 -1.89
CA TYR A 3 -77.41 -31.69 -0.81
C TYR A 3 -76.59 -30.36 -0.69
N SER A 4 -77.08 -29.15 -1.01
CA SER A 4 -77.78 -28.19 -0.12
C SER A 4 -77.07 -27.96 1.23
N ARG A 5 -76.81 -26.76 1.79
CA ARG A 5 -77.06 -25.33 1.49
C ARG A 5 -76.65 -24.53 2.76
N ARG A 6 -76.50 -23.19 2.64
CA ARG A 6 -76.81 -22.13 3.66
C ARG A 6 -75.79 -21.94 4.81
N PHE A 7 -75.11 -20.80 5.00
CA PHE A 7 -75.56 -19.40 5.29
C PHE A 7 -76.70 -19.32 6.32
N THR A 8 -76.47 -18.74 7.50
CA THR A 8 -77.04 -17.47 8.02
C THR A 8 -77.09 -17.46 9.56
N LEU A 9 -76.93 -16.24 10.12
CA LEU A 9 -77.57 -15.70 11.34
C LEU A 9 -76.90 -15.86 12.71
N TYR A 10 -76.34 -14.72 13.14
CA TYR A 10 -76.36 -14.19 14.49
C TYR A 10 -77.76 -14.32 15.15
N GLY A 11 -77.79 -14.70 16.42
CA GLY A 11 -78.91 -14.45 17.31
C GLY A 11 -79.01 -15.45 18.47
N LEU A 12 -79.04 -14.90 19.70
CA LEU A 12 -79.46 -15.52 20.97
C LEU A 12 -78.44 -16.49 21.58
N CYS A 13 -78.21 -16.58 22.89
CA CYS A 13 -79.04 -16.23 24.02
C CYS A 13 -78.14 -15.98 25.24
N PHE A 14 -78.30 -14.83 25.89
CA PHE A 14 -77.79 -14.58 27.23
C PHE A 14 -78.90 -14.97 28.20
N THR A 15 -78.87 -16.18 28.77
CA THR A 15 -79.56 -16.50 30.04
C THR A 15 -79.17 -17.89 30.55
N GLN A 16 -78.76 -17.92 31.82
CA GLN A 16 -78.91 -19.05 32.74
C GLN A 16 -78.21 -20.38 32.40
N MET A 17 -76.96 -20.51 32.84
CA MET A 17 -76.59 -21.67 33.65
C MET A 17 -75.60 -21.22 34.73
N SER A 18 -76.19 -20.73 35.81
CA SER A 18 -75.63 -20.81 37.15
C SER A 18 -75.30 -22.26 37.50
N SER A 19 -74.36 -22.45 38.42
CA SER A 19 -74.04 -23.71 39.09
C SER A 19 -73.19 -24.67 38.24
N LEU A 20 -71.88 -24.48 38.31
CA LEU A 20 -70.96 -25.52 38.80
C LEU A 20 -69.53 -24.95 38.93
N TYR A 21 -68.92 -25.19 40.08
CA TYR A 21 -67.49 -25.04 40.40
C TYR A 21 -66.93 -23.64 40.71
N THR A 22 -67.22 -23.24 41.95
CA THR A 22 -66.29 -22.56 42.85
C THR A 22 -64.94 -23.30 42.96
N HIS A 23 -63.88 -22.51 43.23
CA HIS A 23 -62.47 -22.86 43.43
C HIS A 23 -61.60 -23.11 42.19
N GLN A 24 -61.21 -22.01 41.52
CA GLN A 24 -59.94 -21.97 40.79
C GLN A 24 -59.11 -20.73 41.14
N SER A 25 -57.81 -20.97 41.26
CA SER A 25 -56.74 -20.14 41.83
C SER A 25 -56.56 -18.76 41.21
N GLU A 26 -56.22 -17.78 42.05
CA GLU A 26 -55.88 -16.37 41.77
C GLU A 26 -54.95 -16.10 40.57
N ASN A 27 -54.20 -17.10 40.10
CA ASN A 27 -53.20 -16.91 39.04
C ASN A 27 -53.79 -16.89 37.62
N VAL A 28 -54.99 -17.43 37.38
CA VAL A 28 -55.63 -17.37 36.03
C VAL A 28 -56.26 -15.99 35.77
N ARG A 29 -56.66 -15.29 36.84
CA ARG A 29 -57.29 -13.96 36.76
C ARG A 29 -56.29 -12.85 36.41
N LYS A 30 -55.00 -13.01 36.74
CA LYS A 30 -53.93 -12.07 36.37
C LYS A 30 -53.50 -12.21 34.91
N THR A 31 -53.56 -13.41 34.34
CA THR A 31 -53.18 -13.64 32.93
C THR A 31 -54.25 -13.13 31.96
N TRP A 32 -55.54 -13.23 32.30
CA TRP A 32 -56.63 -12.68 31.47
C TRP A 32 -56.76 -11.15 31.54
N LEU A 33 -56.38 -10.51 32.65
CA LEU A 33 -56.34 -9.04 32.75
C LEU A 33 -55.16 -8.43 31.96
N PHE A 34 -54.05 -9.17 31.81
CA PHE A 34 -52.92 -8.73 30.99
C PHE A 34 -53.19 -8.87 29.48
N VAL A 35 -53.91 -9.92 29.06
CA VAL A 35 -54.31 -10.13 27.66
C VAL A 35 -55.48 -9.22 27.23
N ALA A 36 -56.41 -8.90 28.14
CA ALA A 36 -57.48 -7.92 27.87
C ALA A 36 -56.95 -6.47 27.85
N GLY A 37 -55.89 -6.16 28.59
CA GLY A 37 -55.21 -4.85 28.53
C GLY A 37 -54.46 -4.61 27.21
N LEU A 38 -54.00 -5.67 26.53
CA LEU A 38 -53.24 -5.58 25.28
C LEU A 38 -54.13 -5.48 24.02
N LEU A 39 -55.43 -5.80 24.11
CA LEU A 39 -56.37 -5.77 22.98
C LEU A 39 -57.28 -4.53 22.94
N VAL A 40 -57.25 -3.67 23.97
CA VAL A 40 -58.00 -2.39 24.02
C VAL A 40 -57.16 -1.21 23.52
N SER A 41 -55.86 -1.40 23.23
CA SER A 41 -54.97 -0.38 22.66
C SER A 41 -54.95 -0.32 21.13
N VAL A 42 -55.74 -1.13 20.42
CA VAL A 42 -55.74 -1.20 18.94
C VAL A 42 -57.02 -0.61 18.29
N ALA A 43 -57.91 0.03 19.06
CA ALA A 43 -59.15 0.59 18.51
C ALA A 43 -59.51 1.97 19.06
N PHE A 44 -58.54 2.89 19.09
CA PHE A 44 -58.87 4.31 18.98
C PHE A 44 -58.66 4.72 17.52
N PRO A 45 -59.69 5.23 16.81
CA PRO A 45 -59.43 6.00 15.60
C PRO A 45 -58.73 7.27 16.08
N VAL A 46 -57.39 7.25 16.05
CA VAL A 46 -56.64 8.49 16.00
C VAL A 46 -57.08 9.12 14.70
N SER A 47 -57.94 10.14 14.80
CA SER A 47 -58.06 11.14 13.77
C SER A 47 -56.65 11.72 13.61
N VAL A 48 -55.84 11.08 12.76
CA VAL A 48 -54.69 11.71 12.18
C VAL A 48 -55.31 12.84 11.40
N PHE A 49 -55.27 14.04 11.99
CA PHE A 49 -55.22 15.23 11.18
C PHE A 49 -54.02 14.97 10.28
N ALA A 50 -54.30 14.56 9.03
CA ALA A 50 -53.36 14.81 7.97
C ALA A 50 -53.18 16.33 8.06
N HIS A 51 -52.07 16.77 8.64
CA HIS A 51 -51.58 18.09 8.31
C HIS A 51 -51.59 18.10 6.80
N ASP A 52 -52.33 19.03 6.21
CA ASP A 52 -52.21 19.36 4.80
C ASP A 52 -50.72 19.67 4.59
N VAL A 53 -49.94 18.64 4.23
CA VAL A 53 -48.63 18.85 3.66
C VAL A 53 -48.98 19.30 2.26
N SER A 54 -49.14 20.63 2.12
CA SER A 54 -49.11 21.25 0.81
C SER A 54 -47.90 20.65 0.08
N PRO A 55 -48.09 20.08 -1.13
CA PRO A 55 -46.98 19.48 -1.86
C PRO A 55 -45.87 20.52 -1.97
N LYS A 56 -44.69 20.19 -1.44
CA LYS A 56 -43.54 21.11 -1.55
C LYS A 56 -43.27 21.33 -3.03
N ASN A 57 -43.32 22.58 -3.46
CA ASN A 57 -43.11 22.95 -4.85
C ASN A 57 -42.20 24.17 -4.92
N TYR A 58 -41.54 24.37 -6.04
CA TYR A 58 -40.77 25.56 -6.31
C TYR A 58 -40.83 25.89 -7.79
N VAL A 59 -40.66 27.17 -8.10
CA VAL A 59 -40.46 27.64 -9.47
C VAL A 59 -39.26 28.59 -9.50
N TYR A 60 -38.62 28.71 -10.65
CA TYR A 60 -37.67 29.79 -10.85
C TYR A 60 -38.47 31.03 -11.25
N ASN A 61 -38.48 32.06 -10.40
CA ASN A 61 -39.11 33.34 -10.73
C ASN A 61 -38.30 34.07 -11.81
N THR A 62 -36.99 34.22 -11.59
CA THR A 62 -36.05 34.78 -12.57
C THR A 62 -34.77 33.97 -12.63
N ILE A 63 -34.17 33.91 -13.82
CA ILE A 63 -32.78 33.48 -14.04
C ILE A 63 -32.10 34.56 -14.86
N ASP A 64 -31.17 35.25 -14.23
CA ASP A 64 -30.40 36.34 -14.83
C ASP A 64 -28.94 35.88 -15.00
N VAL A 65 -28.43 35.86 -16.22
CA VAL A 65 -27.08 35.35 -16.53
C VAL A 65 -26.25 36.45 -17.17
N THR A 66 -25.16 36.84 -16.53
CA THR A 66 -24.17 37.76 -17.11
C THR A 66 -22.94 36.97 -17.53
N MET A 67 -22.49 37.18 -18.76
CA MET A 67 -21.31 36.53 -19.32
C MET A 67 -20.34 37.60 -19.87
N ALA A 68 -19.20 37.80 -19.22
CA ALA A 68 -18.17 38.72 -19.67
C ALA A 68 -17.10 37.95 -20.45
N VAL A 69 -16.95 38.24 -21.74
CA VAL A 69 -15.92 37.65 -22.59
C VAL A 69 -14.63 38.42 -22.40
N ASN A 70 -13.54 37.72 -22.10
CA ASN A 70 -12.22 38.31 -21.89
C ASN A 70 -11.35 38.20 -23.16
N GLN A 71 -10.37 39.11 -23.30
CA GLN A 71 -9.42 39.10 -24.43
C GLN A 71 -8.63 37.78 -24.53
N ASP A 72 -8.47 37.07 -23.42
CA ASP A 72 -7.75 35.82 -23.31
C ASP A 72 -8.57 34.56 -23.61
N SER A 73 -9.80 34.74 -24.13
CA SER A 73 -10.77 33.69 -24.48
C SER A 73 -11.47 32.99 -23.32
N THR A 74 -11.25 33.45 -22.09
CA THR A 74 -12.06 33.05 -20.93
C THR A 74 -13.39 33.80 -20.93
N VAL A 75 -14.41 33.21 -20.29
CA VAL A 75 -15.71 33.86 -20.09
C VAL A 75 -16.10 33.77 -18.62
N ASP A 76 -16.19 34.91 -17.96
CA ASP A 76 -16.65 34.99 -16.57
C ASP A 76 -18.18 34.99 -16.55
N VAL A 77 -18.76 34.01 -15.85
CA VAL A 77 -20.20 33.81 -15.79
C VAL A 77 -20.71 34.03 -14.38
N THR A 78 -21.76 34.84 -14.28
CA THR A 78 -22.54 35.04 -13.06
C THR A 78 -24.00 34.69 -13.34
N GLU A 79 -24.52 33.66 -12.67
CA GLU A 79 -25.94 33.26 -12.73
C GLU A 79 -26.64 33.65 -11.42
N GLU A 80 -27.64 34.52 -11.49
CA GLU A 80 -28.55 34.82 -10.38
C GLU A 80 -29.85 34.05 -10.58
N GLN A 81 -30.16 33.15 -9.64
CA GLN A 81 -31.33 32.29 -9.71
C GLN A 81 -32.27 32.62 -8.55
N THR A 82 -33.42 33.20 -8.88
CA THR A 82 -34.46 33.56 -7.90
C THR A 82 -35.50 32.44 -7.85
N TYR A 83 -35.56 31.75 -6.72
CA TYR A 83 -36.53 30.70 -6.42
C TYR A 83 -37.75 31.30 -5.73
N ASP A 84 -38.93 30.76 -6.03
CA ASP A 84 -40.16 30.97 -5.24
C ASP A 84 -40.54 29.63 -4.62
N PHE A 85 -40.28 29.48 -3.31
CA PHE A 85 -40.49 28.24 -2.58
C PHE A 85 -41.88 28.18 -1.96
N SER A 86 -42.54 27.03 -2.11
CA SER A 86 -43.71 26.62 -1.31
C SER A 86 -43.35 25.34 -0.56
N GLY A 87 -43.11 25.46 0.74
CA GLY A 87 -42.64 24.42 1.65
C GLY A 87 -41.17 24.60 2.07
N HIS A 88 -40.67 23.65 2.85
CA HIS A 88 -39.31 23.68 3.41
C HIS A 88 -38.26 23.03 2.47
N PHE A 89 -37.22 23.78 2.10
CA PHE A 89 -36.13 23.34 1.23
C PHE A 89 -34.76 23.56 1.88
N HIS A 90 -33.84 22.61 1.69
CA HIS A 90 -32.50 22.66 2.30
C HIS A 90 -31.32 22.51 1.33
N LYS A 91 -31.61 22.39 0.03
CA LYS A 91 -30.57 22.14 -0.99
C LYS A 91 -30.96 22.71 -2.34
N GLY A 92 -30.06 23.48 -2.92
CA GLY A 92 -30.07 23.88 -4.33
C GLY A 92 -29.06 23.05 -5.12
N TRP A 93 -29.29 22.93 -6.43
CA TRP A 93 -28.43 22.15 -7.30
C TRP A 93 -28.34 22.79 -8.69
N ARG A 94 -27.16 22.69 -9.29
CA ARG A 94 -26.88 23.14 -10.66
C ARG A 94 -25.92 22.17 -11.33
N SER A 95 -26.30 21.67 -12.50
CA SER A 95 -25.47 20.80 -13.34
C SER A 95 -25.11 21.51 -14.65
N ILE A 96 -23.81 21.60 -14.94
CA ILE A 96 -23.26 22.26 -16.14
C ILE A 96 -22.47 21.23 -16.95
N PRO A 97 -22.95 20.81 -18.13
CA PRO A 97 -22.20 19.91 -19.01
C PRO A 97 -20.90 20.56 -19.51
N LEU A 98 -19.79 19.84 -19.47
CA LEU A 98 -18.49 20.28 -19.98
C LEU A 98 -18.35 20.06 -21.50
N LYS A 99 -19.41 19.62 -22.18
CA LYS A 99 -19.36 19.36 -23.63
C LYS A 99 -19.20 20.70 -24.37
N GLY A 100 -18.09 20.85 -25.09
CA GLY A 100 -17.77 22.09 -25.82
C GLY A 100 -17.06 23.14 -24.95
N VAL A 101 -16.57 22.74 -23.77
CA VAL A 101 -15.76 23.54 -22.85
C VAL A 101 -14.53 22.73 -22.48
N SER A 102 -13.38 23.38 -22.31
CA SER A 102 -12.14 22.71 -21.90
C SER A 102 -12.12 22.45 -20.39
N SER A 103 -12.45 23.47 -19.60
CA SER A 103 -12.53 23.40 -18.14
C SER A 103 -13.44 24.51 -17.59
N ILE A 104 -13.86 24.35 -16.33
CA ILE A 104 -14.54 25.39 -15.56
C ILE A 104 -13.76 25.56 -14.25
N THR A 105 -13.37 26.79 -13.92
CA THR A 105 -12.61 27.12 -12.70
C THR A 105 -13.36 28.16 -11.87
N ASP A 106 -12.82 28.46 -10.67
CA ASP A 106 -13.26 29.58 -9.82
C ASP A 106 -14.73 29.58 -9.42
N VAL A 107 -15.31 28.37 -9.31
CA VAL A 107 -16.69 28.14 -8.90
C VAL A 107 -16.91 28.69 -7.49
N ARG A 108 -17.86 29.62 -7.34
CA ARG A 108 -18.26 30.24 -6.08
C ARG A 108 -19.78 30.36 -6.03
N VAL A 109 -20.33 30.32 -4.82
CA VAL A 109 -21.77 30.50 -4.56
C VAL A 109 -21.94 31.59 -3.52
N PHE A 110 -22.88 32.51 -3.76
CA PHE A 110 -23.20 33.62 -2.86
C PHE A 110 -24.68 33.60 -2.49
N ASP A 111 -24.97 34.06 -1.27
CA ASP A 111 -26.33 34.32 -0.80
C ASP A 111 -26.89 35.65 -1.37
N GLU A 112 -28.16 35.95 -1.07
CA GLU A 112 -28.85 37.16 -1.53
C GLU A 112 -28.23 38.47 -1.00
N GLN A 113 -27.43 38.41 0.08
CA GLN A 113 -26.68 39.55 0.61
C GLN A 113 -25.30 39.71 -0.05
N GLY A 114 -24.92 38.79 -0.94
CA GLY A 114 -23.63 38.75 -1.61
C GLY A 114 -22.51 38.14 -0.77
N ASN A 115 -22.81 37.44 0.33
CA ASN A 115 -21.80 36.73 1.10
C ASN A 115 -21.43 35.41 0.42
N ALA A 116 -20.13 35.12 0.32
CA ALA A 116 -19.65 33.86 -0.23
C ALA A 116 -19.88 32.70 0.74
N LEU A 117 -20.42 31.58 0.24
CA LEU A 117 -20.58 30.35 0.99
C LEU A 117 -19.22 29.63 1.14
N GLU A 118 -19.06 28.87 2.21
CA GLU A 118 -17.83 28.09 2.44
C GLU A 118 -17.79 26.84 1.53
N GLN A 119 -16.68 26.61 0.83
CA GLN A 119 -16.51 25.43 -0.02
C GLN A 119 -16.17 24.19 0.81
N SER A 120 -16.87 23.08 0.58
CA SER A 120 -16.54 21.78 1.14
C SER A 120 -15.74 20.92 0.16
N LEU A 121 -14.83 20.09 0.68
CA LEU A 121 -14.08 19.11 -0.11
C LEU A 121 -14.85 17.80 -0.35
N ARG A 122 -16.03 17.64 0.26
CA ARG A 122 -16.88 16.45 0.14
C ARG A 122 -18.35 16.83 0.10
N ALA A 123 -19.18 15.96 -0.48
CA ALA A 123 -20.63 16.11 -0.43
C ALA A 123 -21.13 16.18 1.02
N LEU A 124 -22.12 17.05 1.26
CA LEU A 124 -22.69 17.30 2.58
C LEU A 124 -24.11 16.72 2.70
N ASN A 125 -24.60 16.61 3.93
CA ASN A 125 -25.97 16.20 4.19
C ASN A 125 -26.86 17.45 4.31
N LYS A 126 -27.91 17.53 3.49
CA LYS A 126 -28.88 18.64 3.47
C LYS A 126 -29.67 18.78 4.78
N ASP A 127 -29.86 17.69 5.52
CA ASP A 127 -30.65 17.67 6.75
C ASP A 127 -29.78 17.99 7.99
N ASP A 128 -28.46 18.19 7.81
CA ASP A 128 -27.53 18.60 8.86
C ASP A 128 -27.36 20.12 8.85
N MET A 129 -27.72 20.77 9.96
CA MET A 129 -27.64 22.22 10.13
C MET A 129 -26.21 22.76 9.95
N SER A 130 -25.18 21.95 10.21
CA SER A 130 -23.77 22.35 10.04
C SER A 130 -23.33 22.44 8.57
N SER A 131 -24.16 21.95 7.65
CA SER A 131 -23.96 22.06 6.21
C SER A 131 -24.45 23.38 5.63
N TRP A 132 -25.37 24.07 6.32
CA TRP A 132 -25.99 25.29 5.80
C TRP A 132 -24.99 26.44 5.71
N GLY A 133 -25.05 27.22 4.64
CA GLY A 133 -24.05 28.25 4.32
C GLY A 133 -22.78 27.69 3.64
N LYS A 134 -22.84 26.44 3.17
CA LYS A 134 -21.74 25.79 2.44
C LYS A 134 -22.18 25.33 1.07
N TYR A 135 -21.20 25.14 0.18
CA TYR A 135 -21.40 24.53 -1.12
C TYR A 135 -20.35 23.45 -1.40
N PHE A 136 -20.67 22.53 -2.31
CA PHE A 136 -19.80 21.47 -2.79
C PHE A 136 -19.86 21.44 -4.32
N SER A 137 -18.72 21.28 -4.97
CA SER A 137 -18.63 21.13 -6.42
C SER A 137 -17.79 19.93 -6.81
N GLU A 138 -18.27 19.16 -7.79
CA GLU A 138 -17.56 17.99 -8.33
C GLU A 138 -17.78 17.87 -9.84
N ILE A 139 -16.72 17.53 -10.57
CA ILE A 139 -16.82 17.12 -11.98
C ILE A 139 -16.97 15.60 -12.04
N LYS A 140 -18.10 15.13 -12.53
CA LYS A 140 -18.38 13.70 -12.69
C LYS A 140 -19.03 13.42 -14.03
N ASN A 141 -18.51 12.43 -14.77
CA ASN A 141 -19.02 12.03 -16.08
C ASN A 141 -19.11 13.20 -17.09
N GLY A 142 -18.17 14.15 -17.06
CA GLY A 142 -18.16 15.31 -17.96
C GLY A 142 -19.21 16.38 -17.62
N VAL A 143 -19.73 16.38 -16.39
CA VAL A 143 -20.67 17.38 -15.88
C VAL A 143 -20.14 17.95 -14.58
N LEU A 144 -20.08 19.27 -14.47
CA LEU A 144 -19.85 19.97 -13.21
C LEU A 144 -21.17 20.00 -12.43
N ASN A 145 -21.19 19.42 -11.24
CA ASN A 145 -22.32 19.48 -10.33
C ASN A 145 -21.97 20.40 -9.17
N ILE A 146 -22.84 21.36 -8.90
CA ILE A 146 -22.73 22.33 -7.81
C ILE A 146 -23.95 22.11 -6.91
N GLU A 147 -23.70 21.86 -5.63
CA GLU A 147 -24.73 21.77 -4.60
C GLU A 147 -24.47 22.81 -3.53
N TRP A 148 -25.49 23.52 -3.08
CA TRP A 148 -25.40 24.43 -1.94
C TRP A 148 -26.53 24.15 -0.96
N TYR A 149 -26.26 24.36 0.32
CA TYR A 149 -27.14 23.93 1.41
C TYR A 149 -27.58 25.12 2.23
N TYR A 150 -28.86 25.16 2.57
CA TYR A 150 -29.53 26.29 3.22
C TYR A 150 -30.74 25.82 4.03
N ASP A 151 -31.48 26.75 4.63
CA ASP A 151 -32.78 26.48 5.26
C ASP A 151 -33.75 27.58 4.86
N SER A 152 -34.69 27.26 3.95
CA SER A 152 -35.65 28.20 3.39
C SER A 152 -37.05 27.62 3.41
N THR A 153 -38.05 28.45 3.73
CA THR A 153 -39.45 28.04 3.89
C THR A 153 -40.39 29.11 3.36
N ASP A 154 -41.26 28.75 2.42
CA ASP A 154 -42.36 29.61 1.95
C ASP A 154 -41.92 31.05 1.61
N GLU A 155 -40.76 31.18 0.94
CA GLU A 155 -40.13 32.46 0.64
C GLU A 155 -39.54 32.51 -0.77
N MET A 156 -39.34 33.74 -1.28
CA MET A 156 -38.48 33.96 -2.43
C MET A 156 -37.03 34.07 -1.99
N LYS A 157 -36.13 33.35 -2.67
CA LYS A 157 -34.70 33.34 -2.35
C LYS A 157 -33.85 33.42 -3.60
N THR A 158 -32.86 34.30 -3.61
CA THR A 158 -31.90 34.41 -4.72
C THR A 158 -30.55 33.85 -4.32
N TRP A 159 -29.96 33.08 -5.23
CA TRP A 159 -28.59 32.57 -5.12
C TRP A 159 -27.79 32.99 -6.33
N THR A 160 -26.55 33.41 -6.11
CA THR A 160 -25.64 33.80 -7.20
C THR A 160 -24.54 32.76 -7.34
N LEU A 161 -24.39 32.19 -8.54
CA LEU A 161 -23.30 31.28 -8.88
C LEU A 161 -22.32 32.03 -9.78
N ALA A 162 -21.04 32.02 -9.44
CA ALA A 162 -19.99 32.61 -10.27
C ALA A 162 -18.96 31.54 -10.65
N TYR A 163 -18.53 31.51 -11.91
CA TYR A 163 -17.51 30.58 -12.41
C TYR A 163 -16.89 31.08 -13.72
N THR A 164 -15.69 30.60 -14.05
CA THR A 164 -14.99 30.98 -15.28
C THR A 164 -14.98 29.80 -16.27
N LEU A 165 -15.45 30.06 -17.49
CA LEU A 165 -15.45 29.10 -18.59
C LEU A 165 -14.18 29.23 -19.42
N HIS A 166 -13.56 28.08 -19.71
CA HIS A 166 -12.36 28.00 -20.57
C HIS A 166 -12.67 27.27 -21.86
N GLY A 167 -12.34 27.89 -23.01
CA GLY A 167 -12.52 27.27 -24.33
C GLY A 167 -13.98 27.09 -24.75
N SER A 168 -14.90 27.93 -24.25
CA SER A 168 -16.32 27.99 -24.65
C SER A 168 -16.55 28.73 -25.98
N ILE A 169 -15.54 29.47 -26.46
CA ILE A 169 -15.61 30.26 -27.69
C ILE A 169 -15.22 29.39 -28.90
N SER A 170 -16.11 29.33 -29.89
CA SER A 170 -15.89 28.65 -31.16
C SER A 170 -15.22 29.57 -32.18
N PHE A 171 -13.97 29.28 -32.51
CA PHE A 171 -13.23 30.02 -33.55
C PHE A 171 -13.59 29.49 -34.96
N LEU A 172 -14.69 29.95 -35.54
CA LEU A 172 -15.17 29.54 -36.88
C LEU A 172 -14.32 30.14 -38.03
N LYS A 173 -14.63 29.88 -39.29
CA LYS A 173 -13.83 30.39 -40.42
C LYS A 173 -13.87 31.91 -40.51
N ASP A 174 -15.07 32.49 -40.42
CA ASP A 174 -15.31 33.91 -40.74
C ASP A 174 -15.69 34.75 -39.51
N LYS A 175 -16.00 34.11 -38.37
CA LYS A 175 -16.39 34.76 -37.11
C LYS A 175 -15.93 33.97 -35.90
N ASP A 176 -16.00 34.57 -34.72
CA ASP A 176 -15.95 33.89 -33.42
C ASP A 176 -17.36 33.86 -32.84
N GLU A 177 -17.69 32.82 -32.07
CA GLU A 177 -19.03 32.63 -31.53
C GLU A 177 -19.01 31.97 -30.16
N LEU A 178 -19.72 32.56 -29.19
CA LEU A 178 -20.11 31.92 -27.95
C LEU A 178 -21.47 31.23 -28.15
N TYR A 179 -21.48 29.90 -28.11
CA TYR A 179 -22.68 29.09 -28.17
C TYR A 179 -22.89 28.40 -26.81
N TRP A 180 -23.88 28.86 -26.04
CA TRP A 180 -24.02 28.46 -24.63
C TRP A 180 -25.44 28.02 -24.28
N ASN A 181 -25.55 26.85 -23.65
CA ASN A 181 -26.81 26.38 -23.09
C ASN A 181 -26.98 26.98 -21.69
N LEU A 182 -27.94 27.90 -21.51
CA LEU A 182 -28.25 28.45 -20.19
C LEU A 182 -28.74 27.32 -19.28
N PHE A 183 -29.68 26.50 -19.77
CA PHE A 183 -30.16 25.27 -19.13
C PHE A 183 -30.84 24.35 -20.15
N THR A 184 -30.91 23.06 -19.87
CA THR A 184 -31.41 22.04 -20.83
C THR A 184 -32.62 21.22 -20.36
N ASP A 185 -32.80 21.05 -19.05
CA ASP A 185 -33.63 19.95 -18.52
C ASP A 185 -34.24 20.22 -17.14
N TYR A 186 -34.47 21.49 -16.79
CA TYR A 186 -35.10 21.85 -15.51
C TYR A 186 -36.49 21.21 -15.36
N ASP A 187 -36.80 20.69 -14.17
CA ASP A 187 -38.06 19.97 -13.89
C ASP A 187 -39.26 20.91 -13.70
N VAL A 188 -39.01 22.18 -13.43
CA VAL A 188 -40.01 23.21 -13.10
C VAL A 188 -39.94 24.35 -14.12
N PRO A 189 -41.01 25.14 -14.32
CA PRO A 189 -40.97 26.27 -15.24
C PRO A 189 -40.04 27.37 -14.72
N VAL A 190 -39.55 28.18 -15.66
CA VAL A 190 -38.82 29.42 -15.37
C VAL A 190 -39.68 30.60 -15.80
N GLY A 191 -39.97 31.48 -14.86
CA GLY A 191 -40.79 32.68 -15.01
C GLY A 191 -40.18 33.63 -16.02
N TYR A 192 -38.98 34.15 -15.79
CA TYR A 192 -38.29 35.04 -16.72
C TYR A 192 -36.82 34.66 -16.86
N VAL A 193 -36.30 34.66 -18.09
CA VAL A 193 -34.87 34.42 -18.36
C VAL A 193 -34.29 35.66 -19.02
N HIS A 194 -33.21 36.17 -18.46
CA HIS A 194 -32.39 37.23 -19.04
C HIS A 194 -30.96 36.74 -19.15
N ALA A 195 -30.33 36.95 -20.30
CA ALA A 195 -28.91 36.74 -20.43
C ALA A 195 -28.26 37.92 -21.14
N VAL A 196 -27.12 38.37 -20.62
CA VAL A 196 -26.31 39.45 -21.19
C VAL A 196 -24.91 38.91 -21.45
N VAL A 197 -24.44 39.08 -22.68
CA VAL A 197 -23.05 38.77 -23.06
C VAL A 197 -22.36 40.08 -23.41
N THR A 198 -21.21 40.35 -22.79
CA THR A 198 -20.39 41.55 -23.08
C THR A 198 -19.05 41.16 -23.68
N LEU A 199 -18.64 41.86 -24.74
CA LEU A 199 -17.33 41.73 -25.37
C LEU A 199 -16.27 42.60 -24.66
N PRO A 200 -14.98 42.23 -24.73
CA PRO A 200 -13.91 42.99 -24.08
C PRO A 200 -13.58 44.30 -24.79
N GLU A 201 -13.95 44.42 -26.07
CA GLU A 201 -13.71 45.60 -26.92
C GLU A 201 -14.91 45.84 -27.83
N ASP A 202 -15.10 47.10 -28.24
CA ASP A 202 -16.13 47.51 -29.18
C ASP A 202 -15.85 47.00 -30.60
N VAL A 203 -16.90 46.50 -31.26
CA VAL A 203 -16.87 46.18 -32.69
C VAL A 203 -17.17 47.43 -33.51
N SER A 204 -16.53 47.58 -34.67
CA SER A 204 -16.65 48.80 -35.49
C SER A 204 -18.07 49.12 -35.96
N ASP A 205 -18.91 48.09 -36.13
CA ASP A 205 -20.32 48.23 -36.53
C ASP A 205 -21.15 47.10 -35.91
N VAL A 206 -22.31 47.46 -35.36
CA VAL A 206 -23.31 46.54 -34.78
C VAL A 206 -23.78 45.51 -35.81
N LEU A 207 -23.79 45.84 -37.11
CA LEU A 207 -24.19 44.91 -38.18
C LEU A 207 -23.25 43.70 -38.34
N GLN A 208 -22.05 43.74 -37.75
CA GLN A 208 -21.11 42.62 -37.75
C GLN A 208 -21.38 41.61 -36.61
N LEU A 209 -22.25 42.00 -35.67
CA LEU A 209 -22.65 41.16 -34.55
C LEU A 209 -23.86 40.30 -34.92
N GLN A 210 -23.91 39.08 -34.39
CA GLN A 210 -25.00 38.14 -34.63
C GLN A 210 -25.51 37.60 -33.30
N SER A 211 -26.82 37.69 -33.08
CA SER A 211 -27.47 37.17 -31.87
C SER A 211 -28.57 36.18 -32.24
N THR A 212 -28.66 35.05 -31.55
CA THR A 212 -29.76 34.10 -31.73
C THR A 212 -30.11 33.42 -30.41
N LEU A 213 -31.41 33.29 -30.13
CA LEU A 213 -31.96 32.60 -28.96
C LEU A 213 -32.80 31.39 -29.42
N TYR A 214 -32.32 30.20 -29.05
CA TYR A 214 -32.96 28.91 -29.33
C TYR A 214 -33.77 28.44 -28.11
N SER A 215 -34.98 27.95 -28.36
CA SER A 215 -35.89 27.39 -27.34
C SER A 215 -36.66 26.21 -27.96
N SER A 216 -36.67 25.06 -27.29
CA SER A 216 -37.03 23.77 -27.91
C SER A 216 -38.54 23.44 -28.04
N ARG A 217 -39.47 24.13 -27.34
CA ARG A 217 -40.91 23.83 -27.40
C ARG A 217 -41.76 25.08 -27.60
N THR A 218 -41.77 25.60 -28.83
CA THR A 218 -42.67 26.71 -29.18
C THR A 218 -44.05 26.17 -29.59
N THR A 219 -44.87 25.72 -28.64
CA THR A 219 -46.32 25.57 -28.88
C THR A 219 -47.02 26.88 -28.59
N ALA A 220 -47.34 27.64 -29.65
CA ALA A 220 -48.41 28.64 -29.86
C ALA A 220 -48.86 29.64 -28.77
N ILE A 221 -48.38 29.59 -27.53
CA ILE A 221 -48.68 30.56 -26.47
C ILE A 221 -47.42 31.41 -26.29
N HIS A 222 -47.36 32.52 -27.03
CA HIS A 222 -46.62 33.75 -26.70
C HIS A 222 -45.38 33.62 -25.78
N SER A 223 -44.39 32.80 -26.13
CA SER A 223 -43.04 32.98 -25.56
C SER A 223 -42.45 34.21 -26.25
N LEU A 224 -42.67 35.40 -25.67
CA LEU A 224 -41.98 36.63 -26.08
C LEU A 224 -40.50 36.39 -25.87
N LYS A 225 -39.79 36.11 -26.96
CA LYS A 225 -38.35 35.92 -26.98
C LYS A 225 -37.71 37.06 -27.78
N SER A 226 -36.65 37.64 -27.26
CA SER A 226 -35.87 38.66 -27.95
C SER A 226 -34.38 38.36 -27.85
N ALA A 227 -33.68 38.61 -28.95
CA ALA A 227 -32.23 38.66 -29.01
C ALA A 227 -31.89 39.99 -29.67
N THR A 228 -31.37 40.93 -28.89
CA THR A 228 -31.10 42.30 -29.32
C THR A 228 -29.64 42.66 -29.06
N ILE A 229 -29.15 43.64 -29.79
CA ILE A 229 -27.76 44.10 -29.73
C ILE A 229 -27.84 45.61 -29.48
N PRO A 230 -27.90 46.05 -28.20
CA PRO A 230 -28.15 47.45 -27.87
C PRO A 230 -27.00 48.39 -28.25
N ASP A 231 -25.77 47.89 -28.33
CA ASP A 231 -24.55 48.65 -28.63
C ASP A 231 -23.51 47.78 -29.36
N THR A 232 -22.28 48.26 -29.49
CA THR A 232 -21.18 47.61 -30.24
C THR A 232 -20.45 46.49 -29.49
N HIS A 233 -20.84 46.16 -28.25
CA HIS A 233 -20.19 45.10 -27.47
C HIS A 233 -21.15 44.22 -26.66
N THR A 234 -22.43 44.56 -26.56
CA THR A 234 -23.41 43.88 -25.70
C THR A 234 -24.41 43.09 -26.53
N PHE A 235 -24.71 41.88 -26.08
CA PHE A 235 -25.83 41.06 -26.55
C PHE A 235 -26.84 40.88 -25.42
N ASP A 236 -28.10 41.18 -25.68
CA ASP A 236 -29.20 41.08 -24.70
C ASP A 236 -30.23 40.05 -25.17
N PHE A 237 -30.43 39.01 -24.36
CA PHE A 237 -31.34 37.90 -24.63
C PHE A 237 -32.42 37.85 -23.55
N LYS A 238 -33.70 37.82 -23.95
CA LYS A 238 -34.82 37.73 -23.02
C LYS A 238 -35.80 36.65 -23.46
N LEU A 239 -36.29 35.87 -22.51
CA LEU A 239 -37.35 34.89 -22.71
C LEU A 239 -38.38 35.03 -21.59
N ALA A 240 -39.62 35.33 -21.98
CA ALA A 240 -40.67 35.70 -21.03
C ALA A 240 -41.21 34.56 -20.17
N VAL A 241 -41.07 33.29 -20.58
CA VAL A 241 -41.35 32.06 -19.81
C VAL A 241 -40.62 30.90 -20.51
N ALA A 242 -40.01 29.99 -19.73
CA ALA A 242 -39.52 28.69 -20.22
C ALA A 242 -40.30 27.53 -19.57
N ASN A 243 -40.73 26.56 -20.37
CA ASN A 243 -41.49 25.41 -19.88
C ASN A 243 -40.58 24.38 -19.17
N PRO A 244 -41.16 23.50 -18.33
CA PRO A 244 -40.43 22.34 -17.83
C PRO A 244 -39.81 21.53 -18.96
N LYS A 245 -38.57 21.08 -18.78
CA LYS A 245 -37.78 20.30 -19.75
C LYS A 245 -37.58 21.00 -21.10
N GLU A 246 -37.63 22.33 -21.11
CA GLU A 246 -37.26 23.14 -22.26
C GLU A 246 -35.79 23.54 -22.18
N ALA A 247 -35.05 23.29 -23.26
CA ALA A 247 -33.68 23.78 -23.39
C ALA A 247 -33.67 25.21 -23.95
N VAL A 248 -32.89 26.08 -23.31
CA VAL A 248 -32.67 27.48 -23.70
C VAL A 248 -31.19 27.70 -23.98
N THR A 249 -30.90 28.12 -25.20
CA THR A 249 -29.53 28.26 -25.71
C THR A 249 -29.34 29.61 -26.40
N ILE A 250 -28.24 30.28 -26.10
CA ILE A 250 -27.84 31.54 -26.73
C ILE A 250 -26.68 31.31 -27.71
N ALA A 251 -26.65 32.09 -28.78
CA ALA A 251 -25.52 32.22 -29.67
C ALA A 251 -25.21 33.71 -29.87
N ALA A 252 -24.01 34.12 -29.48
CA ALA A 252 -23.47 35.47 -29.68
C ALA A 252 -22.24 35.36 -30.58
N GLY A 253 -22.29 35.96 -31.77
CA GLY A 253 -21.23 35.91 -32.78
C GLY A 253 -20.67 37.30 -33.09
N TRP A 254 -19.36 37.38 -33.26
CA TRP A 254 -18.63 38.63 -33.52
C TRP A 254 -17.48 38.41 -34.52
N PRO A 255 -16.95 39.48 -35.17
CA PRO A 255 -15.84 39.34 -36.11
C PRO A 255 -14.54 38.91 -35.44
N LYS A 256 -13.64 38.33 -36.23
CA LYS A 256 -12.31 37.90 -35.77
C LYS A 256 -11.48 39.07 -35.23
N GLY A 257 -10.63 38.78 -34.25
CA GLY A 257 -9.61 39.71 -33.76
C GLY A 257 -9.94 40.37 -32.42
N ILE A 258 -11.18 40.25 -31.94
CA ILE A 258 -11.60 40.74 -30.62
C ILE A 258 -11.06 39.85 -29.48
N VAL A 259 -10.95 38.54 -29.74
CA VAL A 259 -10.48 37.55 -28.77
C VAL A 259 -9.25 36.82 -29.31
N SER A 260 -8.24 36.62 -28.46
CA SER A 260 -6.98 35.99 -28.86
C SER A 260 -7.08 34.46 -28.91
N LYS A 261 -6.95 33.88 -30.10
CA LYS A 261 -6.83 32.43 -30.28
C LYS A 261 -5.58 31.83 -29.62
N SER A 262 -4.49 32.61 -29.49
CA SER A 262 -3.27 32.13 -28.82
C SER A 262 -3.40 32.10 -27.31
N ALA A 263 -4.28 32.91 -26.73
CA ALA A 263 -4.52 32.92 -25.29
C ALA A 263 -5.15 31.60 -24.81
N PHE A 264 -5.96 30.94 -25.64
CA PHE A 264 -6.43 29.57 -25.40
C PHE A 264 -5.28 28.59 -25.13
N TRP A 265 -4.21 28.61 -25.96
CA TRP A 265 -3.08 27.69 -25.76
C TRP A 265 -2.26 28.03 -24.52
N ARG A 266 -2.19 29.32 -24.15
CA ARG A 266 -1.53 29.75 -22.91
C ARG A 266 -2.29 29.22 -21.70
N ASP A 267 -3.60 29.43 -21.67
CA ASP A 267 -4.48 28.96 -20.60
C ASP A 267 -4.47 27.41 -20.50
N PHE A 268 -4.62 26.72 -21.63
CA PHE A 268 -4.52 25.26 -21.67
C PHE A 268 -3.18 24.75 -21.12
N LEU A 269 -2.07 25.41 -21.47
CA LEU A 269 -0.74 25.06 -20.93
C LEU A 269 -0.63 25.38 -19.44
N GLU A 270 -1.15 26.51 -18.97
CA GLU A 270 -1.13 26.89 -17.55
C GLU A 270 -1.92 25.89 -16.69
N VAL A 271 -3.10 25.45 -17.17
CA VAL A 271 -3.93 24.46 -16.48
C VAL A 271 -3.25 23.08 -16.44
N HIS A 272 -2.58 22.67 -17.52
CA HIS A 272 -2.04 21.31 -17.67
C HIS A 272 -0.51 21.17 -17.53
N LEU A 273 0.19 22.25 -17.16
CA LEU A 273 1.66 22.29 -17.10
C LEU A 273 2.22 21.19 -16.20
N PHE A 274 1.62 21.01 -15.02
CA PHE A 274 2.05 20.01 -14.04
C PHE A 274 1.80 18.58 -14.52
N GLY A 275 0.72 18.33 -15.26
CA GLY A 275 0.51 17.08 -15.98
C GLY A 275 1.66 16.75 -16.95
N PHE A 276 2.05 17.71 -17.80
CA PHE A 276 3.17 17.52 -18.75
C PHE A 276 4.51 17.31 -18.05
N LEU A 277 4.81 18.12 -17.02
CA LEU A 277 6.04 17.98 -16.22
C LEU A 277 6.12 16.61 -15.54
N SER A 278 4.99 16.06 -15.09
CA SER A 278 4.93 14.71 -14.50
C SER A 278 5.37 13.63 -15.50
N VAL A 279 4.84 13.69 -16.73
CA VAL A 279 5.19 12.73 -17.79
C VAL A 279 6.68 12.86 -18.16
N LEU A 280 7.18 14.09 -18.30
CA LEU A 280 8.58 14.35 -18.61
C LEU A 280 9.52 13.80 -17.52
N LEU A 281 9.17 13.97 -16.25
CA LEU A 281 9.96 13.49 -15.11
C LEU A 281 10.07 11.96 -15.08
N VAL A 282 8.99 11.25 -15.41
CA VAL A 282 8.99 9.78 -15.53
C VAL A 282 9.92 9.34 -16.68
N LEU A 283 9.80 9.96 -17.86
CA LEU A 283 10.65 9.64 -19.00
C LEU A 283 12.13 9.89 -18.70
N LEU A 284 12.45 11.03 -18.07
CA LEU A 284 13.80 11.35 -17.65
C LEU A 284 14.35 10.32 -16.66
N THR A 285 13.53 9.90 -15.69
CA THR A 285 13.90 8.86 -14.71
C THR A 285 14.23 7.55 -15.39
N VAL A 286 13.41 7.11 -16.35
CA VAL A 286 13.67 5.88 -17.13
C VAL A 286 14.96 6.00 -17.92
N VAL A 287 15.22 7.14 -18.57
CA VAL A 287 16.46 7.37 -19.32
C VAL A 287 17.68 7.34 -18.40
N ILE A 288 17.63 8.03 -17.25
CA ILE A 288 18.72 8.03 -16.27
C ILE A 288 19.01 6.61 -15.77
N VAL A 289 17.96 5.85 -15.42
CA VAL A 289 18.09 4.45 -14.98
C VAL A 289 18.69 3.58 -16.09
N ALA A 290 18.24 3.73 -17.33
CA ALA A 290 18.72 2.94 -18.47
C ALA A 290 20.19 3.26 -18.79
N VAL A 291 20.57 4.55 -18.82
CA VAL A 291 21.94 4.99 -19.02
C VAL A 291 22.84 4.51 -17.89
N HIS A 292 22.38 4.62 -16.64
CA HIS A 292 23.12 4.13 -15.48
C HIS A 292 23.33 2.62 -15.54
N TRP A 293 22.27 1.83 -15.76
CA TRP A 293 22.35 0.38 -15.92
C TRP A 293 23.31 -0.02 -17.05
N TYR A 294 23.28 0.69 -18.17
CA TYR A 294 24.20 0.43 -19.28
C TYR A 294 25.67 0.70 -18.88
N ILE A 295 25.93 1.78 -18.15
CA ILE A 295 27.29 2.11 -17.69
C ILE A 295 27.77 1.12 -16.62
N SER A 296 26.91 0.73 -15.67
CA SER A 296 27.29 -0.12 -14.54
C SER A 296 27.39 -1.60 -14.88
N GLU A 297 26.42 -2.13 -15.64
CA GLU A 297 26.29 -3.58 -15.88
C GLU A 297 26.89 -4.00 -17.23
N VAL A 298 26.81 -3.14 -18.25
CA VAL A 298 27.19 -3.51 -19.63
C VAL A 298 28.61 -3.06 -19.98
N ARG A 299 29.05 -1.88 -19.52
CA ARG A 299 30.33 -1.28 -19.95
C ARG A 299 31.58 -1.78 -19.18
N GLY A 300 31.41 -2.74 -18.28
CA GLY A 300 32.45 -3.67 -17.85
C GLY A 300 33.17 -3.32 -16.54
N LYS A 301 33.22 -4.30 -15.62
CA LYS A 301 34.16 -4.30 -14.49
C LYS A 301 34.74 -5.70 -14.30
N GLY A 302 36.01 -5.85 -14.67
CA GLY A 302 36.78 -7.09 -14.50
C GLY A 302 37.49 -7.55 -15.79
N ARG A 303 38.32 -8.59 -15.68
CA ARG A 303 39.00 -9.25 -16.81
C ARG A 303 38.01 -10.03 -17.68
N GLY A 304 36.78 -10.25 -17.21
CA GLY A 304 35.70 -10.93 -17.94
C GLY A 304 35.84 -12.46 -17.98
N THR A 305 37.03 -12.99 -17.68
CA THR A 305 37.31 -14.42 -17.54
C THR A 305 37.68 -14.74 -16.10
N ILE A 306 36.93 -15.64 -15.46
CA ILE A 306 37.20 -16.11 -14.09
C ILE A 306 38.19 -17.28 -14.15
N ILE A 307 39.40 -17.07 -13.61
CA ILE A 307 40.45 -18.10 -13.54
C ILE A 307 40.33 -18.85 -12.20
N PRO A 308 40.35 -20.19 -12.15
CA PRO A 308 40.33 -20.92 -10.88
C PRO A 308 41.55 -20.59 -10.00
N GLU A 309 41.29 -20.22 -8.75
CA GLU A 309 42.34 -19.96 -7.73
C GLU A 309 42.36 -21.10 -6.70
N TYR A 310 43.54 -21.59 -6.33
CA TYR A 310 43.67 -22.75 -5.43
C TYR A 310 43.71 -22.37 -3.94
N THR A 311 44.13 -21.15 -3.64
CA THR A 311 44.28 -20.64 -2.28
C THR A 311 43.49 -19.35 -2.10
N PRO A 312 43.02 -19.04 -0.88
CA PRO A 312 42.35 -17.77 -0.58
C PRO A 312 43.22 -16.57 -1.02
N PRO A 313 42.76 -15.75 -1.97
CA PRO A 313 43.50 -14.59 -2.46
C PRO A 313 43.86 -13.64 -1.31
N ARG A 314 45.14 -13.22 -1.24
CA ARG A 314 45.71 -12.35 -0.19
C ARG A 314 45.46 -12.83 1.26
N ASN A 315 45.09 -14.09 1.45
CA ASN A 315 44.82 -14.72 2.76
C ASN A 315 43.84 -13.90 3.64
N LEU A 316 42.81 -13.27 3.04
CA LEU A 316 41.82 -12.52 3.81
C LEU A 316 40.91 -13.47 4.59
N PRO A 317 40.51 -13.10 5.83
CA PRO A 317 39.52 -13.86 6.58
C PRO A 317 38.19 -14.01 5.83
N PRO A 318 37.40 -15.06 6.13
CA PRO A 318 36.14 -15.34 5.43
C PRO A 318 35.14 -14.19 5.45
N ALA A 319 35.04 -13.45 6.56
CA ALA A 319 34.12 -12.33 6.66
C ALA A 319 34.49 -11.19 5.68
N MET A 320 35.78 -10.85 5.60
CA MET A 320 36.27 -9.84 4.66
C MET A 320 36.10 -10.30 3.21
N ALA A 321 36.37 -11.57 2.92
CA ALA A 321 36.17 -12.17 1.60
C ALA A 321 34.69 -12.15 1.18
N GLU A 322 33.76 -12.39 2.12
CA GLU A 322 32.33 -12.32 1.84
C GLU A 322 31.90 -10.90 1.48
N VAL A 323 32.38 -9.91 2.23
CA VAL A 323 32.12 -8.49 1.94
C VAL A 323 32.67 -8.13 0.57
N LEU A 324 33.88 -8.57 0.21
CA LEU A 324 34.45 -8.28 -1.11
C LEU A 324 33.66 -8.92 -2.26
N VAL A 325 33.14 -10.14 -2.09
CA VAL A 325 32.44 -10.87 -3.16
C VAL A 325 30.96 -10.48 -3.27
N LYS A 326 30.31 -10.23 -2.13
CA LYS A 326 28.86 -9.97 -2.06
C LYS A 326 28.50 -8.53 -1.74
N GLU A 327 29.49 -7.70 -1.40
CA GLU A 327 29.34 -6.30 -1.01
C GLU A 327 28.44 -6.08 0.22
N LYS A 328 28.15 -7.16 0.96
CA LYS A 328 27.32 -7.18 2.17
C LYS A 328 27.64 -8.40 3.02
N THR A 329 27.37 -8.30 4.31
CA THR A 329 27.33 -9.48 5.20
C THR A 329 26.06 -10.29 5.00
N THR A 330 26.11 -11.57 5.36
CA THR A 330 24.95 -12.45 5.40
C THR A 330 24.83 -13.09 6.78
N ARG A 331 23.75 -13.85 7.00
CA ARG A 331 23.59 -14.64 8.25
C ARG A 331 24.70 -15.67 8.45
N LYS A 332 25.51 -15.95 7.42
CA LYS A 332 26.63 -16.88 7.46
C LYS A 332 27.96 -16.25 7.86
N THR A 333 28.08 -14.92 7.80
CA THR A 333 29.34 -14.19 8.06
C THR A 333 29.91 -14.54 9.42
N TRP A 334 29.18 -14.22 10.50
CA TRP A 334 29.66 -14.43 11.86
C TRP A 334 29.83 -15.91 12.25
N PRO A 335 28.91 -16.83 11.90
CA PRO A 335 29.18 -18.26 12.08
C PRO A 335 30.45 -18.75 11.36
N ALA A 336 30.70 -18.29 10.13
CA ALA A 336 31.92 -18.66 9.40
C ALA A 336 33.17 -18.08 10.07
N THR A 337 33.10 -16.84 10.58
CA THR A 337 34.18 -16.24 11.38
C THR A 337 34.49 -17.05 12.64
N VAL A 338 33.46 -17.53 13.36
CA VAL A 338 33.66 -18.39 14.54
C VAL A 338 34.38 -19.69 14.17
N ILE A 339 33.98 -20.33 13.07
CA ILE A 339 34.62 -21.57 12.60
C ILE A 339 36.07 -21.29 12.15
N ASP A 340 36.33 -20.18 11.46
CA ASP A 340 37.70 -19.78 11.09
C ASP A 340 38.60 -19.57 12.32
N LEU A 341 38.10 -18.87 13.33
CA LEU A 341 38.80 -18.67 14.59
C LEU A 341 39.00 -19.96 15.38
N ALA A 342 38.07 -20.93 15.26
CA ALA A 342 38.22 -22.25 15.85
C ALA A 342 39.30 -23.08 15.14
N VAL A 343 39.31 -23.06 13.80
CA VAL A 343 40.36 -23.70 12.97
C VAL A 343 41.74 -23.11 13.26
N ARG A 344 41.82 -21.80 13.50
CA ARG A 344 43.05 -21.10 13.92
C ARG A 344 43.41 -21.30 15.40
N GLY A 345 42.59 -22.02 16.17
CA GLY A 345 42.90 -22.42 17.55
C GLY A 345 42.56 -21.39 18.64
N TYR A 346 41.71 -20.40 18.36
CA TYR A 346 41.29 -19.41 19.36
C TYR A 346 40.02 -19.83 20.15
N ILE A 347 39.17 -20.66 19.56
CA ILE A 347 37.87 -21.07 20.12
C ILE A 347 37.66 -22.58 19.99
N ASP A 348 37.13 -23.22 21.03
CA ASP A 348 36.56 -24.56 20.95
C ASP A 348 35.02 -24.48 20.96
N ILE A 349 34.36 -25.35 20.18
CA ILE A 349 32.90 -25.40 19.95
C ILE A 349 32.35 -26.72 20.49
N ALA A 350 31.49 -26.65 21.50
CA ALA A 350 30.84 -27.82 22.09
C ALA A 350 29.32 -27.81 21.85
N GLU A 351 28.72 -28.98 21.60
CA GLU A 351 27.26 -29.14 21.57
C GLU A 351 26.68 -29.24 22.99
N GLU A 352 25.64 -28.44 23.27
CA GLU A 352 24.94 -28.44 24.55
C GLU A 352 23.74 -29.42 24.51
N LYS A 353 23.51 -30.19 25.59
CA LYS A 353 22.38 -31.12 25.66
C LYS A 353 21.04 -30.37 25.65
N ALA A 354 20.13 -30.76 24.76
CA ALA A 354 18.75 -30.27 24.79
C ALA A 354 18.05 -30.76 26.07
N GLY A 355 17.50 -29.82 26.86
CA GLY A 355 16.74 -30.15 28.07
C GLY A 355 15.42 -30.86 27.75
N ILE A 356 15.21 -32.03 28.35
CA ILE A 356 14.05 -32.93 28.16
C ILE A 356 12.69 -32.21 28.34
N GLY A 357 12.62 -31.20 29.21
CA GLY A 357 11.39 -30.46 29.53
C GLY A 357 10.84 -29.56 28.40
N SER A 358 11.68 -29.13 27.44
CA SER A 358 11.24 -28.28 26.32
C SER A 358 10.43 -29.04 25.26
N HIS A 359 10.58 -30.36 25.22
CA HIS A 359 9.95 -31.23 24.24
C HIS A 359 8.48 -31.44 24.56
N VAL A 360 8.14 -31.76 25.81
CA VAL A 360 6.76 -32.04 26.25
C VAL A 360 5.86 -30.80 26.11
N MET A 361 6.38 -29.60 26.38
CA MET A 361 5.58 -28.37 26.41
C MET A 361 5.23 -27.84 25.00
N ARG A 362 6.09 -28.07 24.00
CA ARG A 362 5.80 -27.69 22.60
C ARG A 362 4.79 -28.62 21.91
N TYR A 363 4.80 -29.91 22.25
CA TYR A 363 3.76 -30.84 21.80
C TYR A 363 2.39 -30.44 22.37
N PHE A 364 2.35 -30.03 23.64
CA PHE A 364 1.15 -29.45 24.25
C PHE A 364 0.70 -28.16 23.53
N ALA A 365 1.60 -27.23 23.25
CA ALA A 365 1.27 -25.95 22.60
C ALA A 365 0.78 -26.10 21.13
N MET A 366 1.23 -27.11 20.40
CA MET A 366 0.72 -27.40 19.04
C MET A 366 -0.66 -28.07 19.04
N LEU A 367 -1.05 -28.71 20.14
CA LEU A 367 -2.37 -29.34 20.29
C LEU A 367 -3.47 -28.33 20.63
N VAL A 368 -3.15 -27.25 21.35
CA VAL A 368 -4.14 -26.25 21.81
C VAL A 368 -4.96 -25.64 20.66
N PRO A 369 -4.39 -25.19 19.52
CA PRO A 369 -5.16 -24.60 18.43
C PRO A 369 -6.02 -25.63 17.71
N VAL A 370 -5.55 -26.88 17.57
CA VAL A 370 -6.28 -27.96 16.90
C VAL A 370 -7.49 -28.38 17.74
N VAL A 371 -7.31 -28.53 19.05
CA VAL A 371 -8.41 -28.82 19.98
C VAL A 371 -9.40 -27.66 20.03
N PHE A 372 -8.91 -26.41 20.04
CA PHE A 372 -9.76 -25.21 20.01
C PHE A 372 -10.56 -25.09 18.72
N PHE A 373 -9.97 -25.40 17.55
CA PHE A 373 -10.64 -25.34 16.25
C PHE A 373 -11.71 -26.43 16.10
N VAL A 374 -11.43 -27.64 16.59
CA VAL A 374 -12.42 -28.72 16.65
C VAL A 374 -13.57 -28.36 17.61
N PHE A 375 -13.27 -27.71 18.73
CA PHE A 375 -14.29 -27.19 19.66
C PHE A 375 -15.15 -26.08 19.02
N LEU A 376 -14.54 -25.21 18.20
CA LEU A 376 -15.26 -24.14 17.49
C LEU A 376 -16.19 -24.67 16.40
N ILE A 377 -15.76 -25.70 15.65
CA ILE A 377 -16.60 -26.39 14.65
C ILE A 377 -17.81 -27.06 15.32
N ALA A 378 -17.64 -27.60 16.53
CA ALA A 378 -18.71 -28.24 17.29
C ALA A 378 -19.73 -27.26 17.89
N ILE A 379 -19.35 -26.01 18.12
CA ILE A 379 -20.29 -24.95 18.57
C ILE A 379 -21.13 -24.44 17.38
N VAL A 380 -20.59 -24.46 16.16
CA VAL A 380 -21.24 -23.90 14.97
C VAL A 380 -22.09 -24.93 14.21
N GLY A 381 -21.79 -26.23 14.33
CA GLY A 381 -22.59 -27.30 13.75
C GLY A 381 -23.34 -28.10 14.82
N ASP A 382 -24.64 -28.35 14.62
CA ASP A 382 -25.46 -29.25 15.43
C ASP A 382 -25.00 -30.71 15.27
N ILE A 383 -23.83 -31.03 15.84
CA ILE A 383 -23.17 -32.32 15.76
C ILE A 383 -23.47 -33.08 17.06
N GLN A 384 -24.12 -34.24 16.94
CA GLN A 384 -24.45 -35.13 18.06
C GLN A 384 -23.19 -35.48 18.89
N GLU A 385 -23.32 -35.55 20.22
CA GLU A 385 -22.22 -35.72 21.20
C GLU A 385 -21.26 -36.88 20.88
N TYR A 386 -21.75 -37.95 20.26
CA TYR A 386 -20.98 -39.15 19.91
C TYR A 386 -19.95 -38.92 18.78
N THR A 387 -20.22 -38.02 17.84
CA THR A 387 -19.31 -37.71 16.73
C THR A 387 -18.08 -36.92 17.19
N LEU A 388 -18.23 -36.07 18.22
CA LEU A 388 -17.13 -35.30 18.80
C LEU A 388 -16.13 -36.22 19.53
N VAL A 389 -16.65 -37.20 20.26
CA VAL A 389 -15.84 -38.19 21.00
C VAL A 389 -15.03 -39.05 20.04
N LEU A 390 -15.62 -39.49 18.92
CA LEU A 390 -14.91 -40.28 17.90
C LEU A 390 -13.81 -39.48 17.19
N VAL A 391 -14.02 -38.19 16.92
CA VAL A 391 -12.99 -37.30 16.35
C VAL A 391 -11.86 -37.07 17.35
N LEU A 392 -12.17 -36.84 18.63
CA LEU A 392 -11.16 -36.71 19.69
C LEU A 392 -10.34 -37.99 19.85
N ILE A 393 -10.98 -39.16 19.85
CA ILE A 393 -10.29 -40.46 19.91
C ILE A 393 -9.42 -40.67 18.66
N ALA A 394 -9.91 -40.35 17.47
CA ALA A 394 -9.14 -40.45 16.22
C ALA A 394 -7.92 -39.52 16.22
N ILE A 395 -8.07 -38.27 16.72
CA ILE A 395 -6.96 -37.33 16.89
C ILE A 395 -5.95 -37.87 17.91
N VAL A 396 -6.40 -38.39 19.04
CA VAL A 396 -5.52 -39.01 20.05
C VAL A 396 -4.78 -40.22 19.48
N ILE A 397 -5.44 -41.09 18.70
CA ILE A 397 -4.82 -42.24 18.05
C ILE A 397 -3.82 -41.81 16.98
N VAL A 398 -4.12 -40.78 16.18
CA VAL A 398 -3.19 -40.20 15.20
C VAL A 398 -2.00 -39.55 15.92
N CYS A 399 -2.23 -38.85 17.02
CA CYS A 399 -1.17 -38.28 17.85
C CYS A 399 -0.30 -39.36 18.51
N LEU A 400 -0.89 -40.44 19.01
CA LEU A 400 -0.15 -41.59 19.56
C LEU A 400 0.61 -42.34 18.47
N ARG A 401 0.08 -42.42 17.25
CA ARG A 401 0.78 -42.98 16.07
C ARG A 401 1.92 -42.08 15.60
N ILE A 402 1.78 -40.75 15.63
CA ILE A 402 2.84 -39.79 15.30
C ILE A 402 3.92 -39.80 16.40
N ALA A 403 3.52 -39.88 17.67
CA ALA A 403 4.43 -40.04 18.80
C ALA A 403 5.17 -41.38 18.78
N GLY A 404 4.49 -42.47 18.41
CA GLY A 404 5.07 -43.81 18.23
C GLY A 404 5.95 -43.93 16.98
N ALA A 405 5.59 -43.26 15.88
CA ALA A 405 6.40 -43.17 14.67
C ALA A 405 7.71 -42.39 14.90
N GLY A 406 7.75 -41.53 15.92
CA GLY A 406 8.96 -40.83 16.36
C GLY A 406 10.07 -41.75 16.86
N GLN A 407 9.77 -42.99 17.29
CA GLN A 407 10.80 -43.98 17.66
C GLN A 407 11.43 -44.72 16.48
N GLN A 408 10.78 -44.75 15.30
CA GLN A 408 11.31 -45.44 14.11
C GLN A 408 11.81 -44.49 13.00
N MET A 409 11.47 -43.20 13.02
CA MET A 409 12.04 -42.20 12.10
C MET A 409 13.20 -41.43 12.72
N GLY A 410 14.40 -42.00 12.67
CA GLY A 410 15.64 -41.38 13.16
C GLY A 410 16.20 -40.19 12.35
N LYS A 411 15.38 -39.42 11.61
CA LYS A 411 15.86 -38.24 10.85
C LYS A 411 14.82 -37.12 10.79
N GLY A 412 15.14 -35.99 11.41
CA GLY A 412 14.82 -34.68 10.83
C GLY A 412 13.60 -33.91 11.35
N PHE A 413 13.16 -34.09 12.59
CA PHE A 413 12.13 -33.22 13.20
C PHE A 413 12.58 -32.72 14.58
N PHE A 414 13.75 -32.08 14.65
CA PHE A 414 14.45 -31.76 15.91
C PHE A 414 14.50 -30.26 16.22
N THR A 415 14.38 -29.94 17.51
CA THR A 415 14.80 -28.67 18.11
C THR A 415 16.21 -28.27 17.64
N PRO A 416 16.48 -26.98 17.38
CA PRO A 416 17.81 -26.56 16.95
C PRO A 416 18.85 -26.94 18.00
N LYS A 417 19.98 -27.49 17.56
CA LYS A 417 21.13 -27.75 18.44
C LYS A 417 21.60 -26.44 19.07
N GLU A 418 21.97 -26.49 20.35
CA GLU A 418 22.57 -25.37 21.05
C GLU A 418 24.07 -25.62 21.20
N TYR A 419 24.84 -24.54 21.26
CA TYR A 419 26.30 -24.58 21.19
C TYR A 419 26.91 -23.67 22.26
N VAL A 420 28.04 -24.12 22.79
CA VAL A 420 28.90 -23.37 23.69
C VAL A 420 30.24 -23.13 23.01
N LEU A 421 30.68 -21.88 23.01
CA LEU A 421 32.00 -21.44 22.55
C LEU A 421 32.86 -21.16 23.77
N THR A 422 34.11 -21.63 23.78
CA THR A 422 35.06 -21.39 24.87
C THR A 422 36.41 -20.93 24.31
N ALA A 423 37.01 -19.91 24.91
CA ALA A 423 38.33 -19.42 24.53
C ALA A 423 39.41 -20.46 24.87
N LYS A 424 40.35 -20.69 23.95
CA LYS A 424 41.45 -21.65 24.13
C LYS A 424 42.76 -21.02 24.58
N ASN A 425 43.03 -19.79 24.13
CA ASN A 425 44.25 -19.04 24.38
C ASN A 425 43.95 -17.59 24.76
N ASN A 426 44.92 -16.90 25.38
CA ASN A 426 44.85 -15.46 25.58
C ASN A 426 45.01 -14.76 24.22
N TYR A 427 43.90 -14.26 23.67
CA TYR A 427 43.81 -13.69 22.33
C TYR A 427 43.93 -12.16 22.30
N TYR A 428 44.07 -11.51 23.47
CA TYR A 428 43.98 -10.05 23.59
C TYR A 428 45.14 -9.32 22.88
N ASP A 429 46.36 -9.86 22.92
CA ASP A 429 47.58 -9.21 22.38
C ASP A 429 48.11 -9.85 21.08
N ASP A 430 47.37 -10.79 20.49
CA ASP A 430 47.83 -11.49 19.30
C ASP A 430 47.72 -10.61 18.04
N LYS A 431 48.88 -10.32 17.44
CA LYS A 431 48.99 -9.53 16.20
C LYS A 431 48.51 -10.28 14.96
N ALA A 432 48.34 -11.60 15.03
CA ALA A 432 47.78 -12.40 13.95
C ALA A 432 46.27 -12.16 13.74
N LEU A 433 45.56 -11.70 14.78
CA LEU A 433 44.14 -11.35 14.70
C LEU A 433 43.96 -9.96 14.06
N LYS A 434 42.97 -9.84 13.18
CA LYS A 434 42.50 -8.54 12.68
C LYS A 434 41.82 -7.73 13.80
N VAL A 435 41.70 -6.42 13.62
CA VAL A 435 41.13 -5.54 14.67
C VAL A 435 39.68 -5.94 14.94
N TYR A 436 38.87 -6.11 13.90
CA TYR A 436 37.49 -6.55 14.04
C TYR A 436 37.35 -7.96 14.65
N GLU A 437 38.33 -8.86 14.45
CA GLU A 437 38.29 -10.22 15.00
C GLU A 437 38.54 -10.22 16.51
N ARG A 438 39.48 -9.40 17.00
CA ARG A 438 39.70 -9.21 18.44
C ARG A 438 38.46 -8.61 19.10
N ASP A 439 37.90 -7.56 18.51
CA ASP A 439 36.70 -6.92 19.04
C ASP A 439 35.48 -7.86 19.00
N PHE A 440 35.38 -8.71 17.96
CA PHE A 440 34.37 -9.75 17.86
C PHE A 440 34.49 -10.79 18.98
N LEU A 441 35.70 -11.32 19.22
CA LEU A 441 35.96 -12.26 20.31
C LEU A 441 35.64 -11.67 21.68
N HIS A 442 36.10 -10.44 21.95
CA HIS A 442 35.83 -9.74 23.20
C HIS A 442 34.34 -9.47 23.41
N THR A 443 33.63 -9.07 22.35
CA THR A 443 32.18 -8.83 22.39
C THR A 443 31.39 -10.12 22.62
N LEU A 444 31.83 -11.23 22.01
CA LEU A 444 31.11 -12.50 22.05
C LEU A 444 31.34 -13.28 23.34
N LEU A 445 32.60 -13.43 23.76
CA LEU A 445 33.01 -14.28 24.89
C LEU A 445 33.07 -13.51 26.22
N GLY A 446 33.21 -12.19 26.16
CA GLY A 446 33.37 -11.34 27.34
C GLY A 446 34.56 -11.73 28.23
N ALA A 447 34.52 -11.29 29.48
CA ALA A 447 35.55 -11.61 30.48
C ALA A 447 35.53 -13.09 30.92
N GLU A 448 34.38 -13.77 30.77
CA GLU A 448 34.20 -15.18 31.16
C GLU A 448 34.82 -16.16 30.16
N GLY A 449 35.22 -15.69 28.96
CA GLY A 449 35.81 -16.54 27.93
C GLY A 449 34.84 -17.59 27.38
N ARG A 450 33.53 -17.43 27.59
CA ARG A 450 32.49 -18.42 27.28
C ARG A 450 31.24 -17.76 26.72
N PHE A 451 30.66 -18.37 25.67
CA PHE A 451 29.39 -17.95 25.09
C PHE A 451 28.47 -19.16 24.85
N SER A 452 27.23 -19.12 25.34
CA SER A 452 26.20 -20.14 25.05
C SER A 452 25.07 -19.54 24.22
N THR A 453 24.73 -20.21 23.11
CA THR A 453 23.56 -19.86 22.30
C THR A 453 22.24 -20.10 23.05
N ALA A 454 22.21 -21.01 24.02
CA ALA A 454 21.04 -21.23 24.87
C ALA A 454 20.86 -20.08 25.87
N ASP A 455 21.93 -19.65 26.54
CA ASP A 455 21.86 -18.63 27.59
C ASP A 455 21.50 -17.25 27.06
N ILE A 456 21.99 -16.89 25.89
CA ILE A 456 21.67 -15.61 25.26
C ILE A 456 20.19 -15.53 24.85
N LYS A 457 19.59 -16.65 24.42
CA LYS A 457 18.17 -16.74 24.05
C LYS A 457 17.23 -16.67 25.26
N LYS A 458 17.71 -16.97 26.48
CA LYS A 458 16.92 -16.83 27.71
C LYS A 458 16.67 -15.36 28.10
N SER A 459 17.44 -14.40 27.56
CA SER A 459 17.32 -12.99 27.91
C SER A 459 17.25 -12.08 26.68
N THR A 460 16.06 -11.54 26.42
CA THR A 460 15.83 -10.57 25.33
C THR A 460 16.72 -9.33 25.44
N ILE A 461 17.04 -8.89 26.66
CA ILE A 461 17.93 -7.75 26.91
C ILE A 461 19.36 -8.08 26.47
N ARG A 462 19.89 -9.24 26.86
CA ARG A 462 21.24 -9.67 26.46
C ARG A 462 21.30 -9.89 24.94
N GLN A 463 20.28 -10.52 24.35
CA GLN A 463 20.16 -10.70 22.90
C GLN A 463 20.16 -9.36 22.15
N LYS A 464 19.39 -8.36 22.60
CA LYS A 464 19.35 -7.01 22.00
C LYS A 464 20.69 -6.29 22.14
N LYS A 465 21.35 -6.39 23.29
CA LYS A 465 22.69 -5.83 23.52
C LYS A 465 23.72 -6.44 22.56
N LEU A 466 23.70 -7.76 22.41
CA LEU A 466 24.57 -8.47 21.47
C LEU A 466 24.28 -8.05 20.03
N TYR A 467 23.02 -7.99 19.60
CA TYR A 467 22.64 -7.52 18.26
C TYR A 467 23.21 -6.13 17.93
N ASN A 468 23.05 -5.17 18.84
CA ASN A 468 23.59 -3.82 18.64
C ASN A 468 25.12 -3.82 18.57
N ALA A 469 25.79 -4.63 19.39
CA ALA A 469 27.25 -4.78 19.35
C ALA A 469 27.71 -5.42 18.02
N MET A 470 27.03 -6.47 17.55
CA MET A 470 27.26 -7.10 16.25
C MET A 470 27.07 -6.11 15.08
N LYS A 471 26.07 -5.23 15.14
CA LYS A 471 25.85 -4.17 14.14
C LYS A 471 26.95 -3.10 14.18
N SER A 472 27.54 -2.84 15.35
CA SER A 472 28.70 -1.96 15.48
C SER A 472 29.95 -2.60 14.87
N LEU A 473 30.20 -3.88 15.18
CA LEU A 473 31.29 -4.68 14.62
C LEU A 473 31.20 -4.79 13.09
N GLU A 474 30.01 -4.97 12.54
CA GLU A 474 29.80 -4.98 11.08
C GLU A 474 30.30 -3.68 10.42
N ARG A 475 30.00 -2.52 11.02
CA ARG A 475 30.47 -1.21 10.50
C ARG A 475 31.99 -1.08 10.59
N MET A 476 32.60 -1.55 11.68
CA MET A 476 34.06 -1.54 11.84
C MET A 476 34.73 -2.48 10.84
N MET A 477 34.17 -3.67 10.64
CA MET A 477 34.64 -4.62 9.65
C MET A 477 34.56 -4.06 8.22
N TYR A 478 33.48 -3.37 7.85
CA TYR A 478 33.40 -2.72 6.54
C TYR A 478 34.50 -1.67 6.34
N LYS A 479 34.77 -0.86 7.36
CA LYS A 479 35.85 0.14 7.32
C LYS A 479 37.22 -0.52 7.19
N GLU A 480 37.47 -1.59 7.94
CA GLU A 480 38.74 -2.32 7.87
C GLU A 480 38.91 -3.03 6.53
N VAL A 481 37.84 -3.57 5.92
CA VAL A 481 37.89 -4.13 4.56
C VAL A 481 38.25 -3.04 3.55
N GLU A 482 37.65 -1.86 3.64
CA GLU A 482 37.96 -0.72 2.77
C GLU A 482 39.44 -0.31 2.87
N GLU A 483 39.96 -0.17 4.09
CA GLU A 483 41.35 0.21 4.37
C GLU A 483 42.36 -0.87 3.94
N VAL A 484 42.07 -2.15 4.22
CA VAL A 484 42.99 -3.26 3.94
C VAL A 484 43.01 -3.64 2.47
N THR A 485 41.87 -3.57 1.78
CA THR A 485 41.76 -4.04 0.39
C THR A 485 41.96 -2.93 -0.63
N GLY A 486 41.65 -1.67 -0.29
CA GLY A 486 41.61 -0.56 -1.24
C GLY A 486 40.65 -0.79 -2.41
N ALA A 487 39.70 -1.71 -2.27
CA ALA A 487 38.90 -2.23 -3.38
C ALA A 487 37.69 -1.35 -3.75
N TYR A 488 37.37 -0.32 -2.98
CA TYR A 488 36.11 0.44 -3.09
C TYR A 488 36.34 1.90 -3.53
N GLU A 489 35.52 2.40 -4.48
CA GLU A 489 35.51 3.83 -4.87
C GLU A 489 34.69 4.68 -3.89
N VAL A 490 33.59 4.11 -3.37
CA VAL A 490 32.73 4.72 -2.36
C VAL A 490 32.62 3.76 -1.18
N GLY A 491 33.04 4.22 0.00
CA GLY A 491 33.01 3.41 1.22
C GLY A 491 31.60 3.04 1.66
N VAL A 492 31.42 1.78 2.08
CA VAL A 492 30.12 1.17 2.45
C VAL A 492 29.38 1.95 3.55
N SER A 493 30.13 2.61 4.44
CA SER A 493 29.58 3.39 5.56
C SER A 493 29.05 4.78 5.16
N LYS A 494 29.63 5.39 4.12
CA LYS A 494 29.29 6.77 3.68
C LYS A 494 27.97 6.83 2.91
N GLU A 495 27.54 5.73 2.30
CA GLU A 495 26.23 5.61 1.65
C GLU A 495 25.06 5.80 2.63
N ILE A 496 25.14 5.22 3.83
CA ILE A 496 24.02 5.25 4.79
C ILE A 496 23.68 6.69 5.18
N ILE A 497 24.69 7.56 5.31
CA ILE A 497 24.52 8.97 5.69
C ILE A 497 23.91 9.77 4.53
N LYS A 498 24.38 9.57 3.29
CA LYS A 498 23.80 10.21 2.10
C LYS A 498 22.31 9.86 1.92
N LYS A 499 21.94 8.61 2.24
CA LYS A 499 20.55 8.13 2.19
C LYS A 499 19.65 8.86 3.18
N VAL A 500 20.09 9.05 4.42
CA VAL A 500 19.31 9.79 5.43
C VAL A 500 19.11 11.25 5.02
N ILE A 501 20.15 11.91 4.52
CA ILE A 501 20.07 13.33 4.09
C ILE A 501 19.06 13.50 2.94
N LEU A 502 19.07 12.60 1.95
CA LEU A 502 18.11 12.66 0.84
C LEU A 502 16.66 12.50 1.34
N TRP A 503 16.40 11.55 2.24
CA TRP A 503 15.05 11.35 2.78
C TRP A 503 14.55 12.53 3.62
N VAL A 504 15.45 13.17 4.38
CA VAL A 504 15.11 14.41 5.08
C VAL A 504 14.79 15.53 4.07
N ALA A 505 15.55 15.66 2.98
CA ALA A 505 15.30 16.67 1.94
C ALA A 505 13.98 16.45 1.19
N VAL A 506 13.66 15.21 0.81
CA VAL A 506 12.38 14.84 0.16
C VAL A 506 11.21 15.10 1.11
N PHE A 507 11.36 14.73 2.40
CA PHE A 507 10.36 15.01 3.42
C PHE A 507 10.15 16.51 3.63
N LEU A 508 11.23 17.30 3.65
CA LEU A 508 11.16 18.76 3.77
C LEU A 508 10.50 19.39 2.53
N ALA A 509 10.82 18.91 1.33
CA ALA A 509 10.22 19.40 0.09
C ALA A 509 8.72 19.10 0.02
N PHE A 510 8.30 17.90 0.46
CA PHE A 510 6.88 17.55 0.63
C PHE A 510 6.19 18.50 1.61
N PHE A 511 6.82 18.77 2.76
CA PHE A 511 6.24 19.63 3.79
C PHE A 511 6.16 21.09 3.35
N LEU A 512 7.19 21.62 2.67
CA LEU A 512 7.20 22.96 2.11
C LEU A 512 6.18 23.12 0.98
N PHE A 513 5.99 22.10 0.14
CA PHE A 513 4.95 22.10 -0.90
C PHE A 513 3.54 22.01 -0.32
N ALA A 514 3.33 21.22 0.74
CA ALA A 514 2.04 21.12 1.41
C ALA A 514 1.64 22.39 2.20
N TYR A 515 2.61 23.25 2.52
CA TYR A 515 2.41 24.47 3.31
C TYR A 515 2.43 25.76 2.46
N GLY A 516 2.88 25.69 1.20
CA GLY A 516 2.77 26.80 0.24
C GLY A 516 1.34 26.88 -0.29
N ASP A 517 0.76 28.08 -0.23
CA ASP A 517 -0.65 28.39 -0.51
C ASP A 517 -1.33 27.51 -1.58
N GLY A 518 -2.41 26.84 -1.17
CA GLY A 518 -3.49 26.43 -2.07
C GLY A 518 -3.33 25.05 -2.71
N VAL A 519 -3.70 24.00 -1.97
CA VAL A 519 -4.12 22.71 -2.55
C VAL A 519 -5.48 22.90 -3.23
N THR A 520 -5.52 23.67 -4.32
CA THR A 520 -6.71 23.82 -5.19
C THR A 520 -6.51 23.16 -6.56
N HIS A 521 -5.26 22.89 -6.98
CA HIS A 521 -4.97 22.21 -8.24
C HIS A 521 -4.59 20.74 -8.00
N THR A 522 -5.52 19.84 -8.30
CA THR A 522 -5.33 18.37 -8.27
C THR A 522 -4.09 17.93 -9.05
N GLU A 523 -3.70 18.65 -10.10
CA GLU A 523 -2.51 18.36 -10.90
C GLU A 523 -1.18 18.60 -10.16
N GLY A 524 -1.11 19.62 -9.30
CA GLY A 524 0.10 19.89 -8.50
C GLY A 524 0.41 18.76 -7.52
N PHE A 525 -0.63 18.18 -6.92
CA PHE A 525 -0.50 17.00 -6.05
C PHE A 525 -0.01 15.77 -6.82
N ILE A 526 -0.51 15.54 -8.04
CA ILE A 526 -0.07 14.45 -8.91
C ILE A 526 1.42 14.61 -9.26
N PHE A 527 1.87 15.83 -9.58
CA PHE A 527 3.27 16.10 -9.87
C PHE A 527 4.17 15.78 -8.65
N LEU A 528 3.76 16.20 -7.45
CA LEU A 528 4.50 15.90 -6.21
C LEU A 528 4.62 14.39 -5.97
N LEU A 529 3.51 13.65 -6.07
CA LEU A 529 3.52 12.19 -5.93
C LEU A 529 4.44 11.54 -6.97
N THR A 530 4.36 12.00 -8.22
CA THR A 530 5.21 11.51 -9.31
C THR A 530 6.69 11.76 -9.01
N ALA A 531 7.04 12.94 -8.49
CA ALA A 531 8.41 13.28 -8.11
C ALA A 531 8.92 12.42 -6.96
N ILE A 532 8.08 12.13 -5.96
CA ILE A 532 8.43 11.22 -4.86
C ILE A 532 8.69 9.81 -5.39
N VAL A 533 7.79 9.28 -6.23
CA VAL A 533 7.93 7.94 -6.82
C VAL A 533 9.19 7.85 -7.69
N CYS A 534 9.46 8.85 -8.53
CA CYS A 534 10.68 8.92 -9.35
C CYS A 534 11.93 9.01 -8.48
N GLY A 535 11.90 9.80 -7.39
CA GLY A 535 12.97 9.88 -6.41
C GLY A 535 13.25 8.55 -5.73
N ILE A 536 12.21 7.81 -5.33
CA ILE A 536 12.32 6.45 -4.77
C ILE A 536 12.89 5.46 -5.79
N ALA A 537 12.45 5.54 -7.05
CA ALA A 537 12.96 4.71 -8.13
C ALA A 537 14.46 4.97 -8.35
N LEU A 538 14.86 6.23 -8.57
CA LEU A 538 16.26 6.61 -8.73
C LEU A 538 17.10 6.18 -7.51
N TYR A 539 16.60 6.41 -6.30
CA TYR A 539 17.23 5.96 -5.06
C TYR A 539 17.43 4.45 -5.01
N SER A 540 16.42 3.68 -5.41
CA SER A 540 16.48 2.22 -5.43
C SER A 540 17.53 1.72 -6.42
N PHE A 541 17.69 2.41 -7.55
CA PHE A 541 18.71 2.11 -8.56
C PHE A 541 20.13 2.55 -8.15
N VAL A 542 20.30 3.64 -7.39
CA VAL A 542 21.60 4.03 -6.82
C VAL A 542 22.14 2.99 -5.83
N ASN A 543 21.28 2.18 -5.20
CA ASN A 543 21.73 1.05 -4.38
C ASN A 543 22.43 -0.07 -5.18
N PHE A 544 22.42 -0.01 -6.51
CA PHE A 544 23.13 -0.92 -7.43
C PHE A 544 24.43 -0.30 -7.99
N GLU A 545 24.94 0.78 -7.40
CA GLU A 545 26.28 1.26 -7.72
C GLU A 545 27.31 0.12 -7.56
N ALA A 546 28.10 -0.14 -8.60
CA ALA A 546 29.21 -1.08 -8.51
C ALA A 546 30.29 -0.46 -7.60
N ARG A 547 30.28 -0.83 -6.32
CA ARG A 547 31.11 -0.20 -5.27
C ARG A 547 32.60 -0.41 -5.46
N LEU A 548 32.96 -1.44 -6.21
CA LEU A 548 34.33 -1.83 -6.46
C LEU A 548 34.97 -0.94 -7.54
N ASN A 549 36.18 -0.45 -7.27
CA ASN A 549 37.03 0.12 -8.30
C ASN A 549 37.53 -0.99 -9.25
N LYS A 550 38.24 -0.63 -10.31
CA LYS A 550 38.76 -1.61 -11.29
C LYS A 550 39.59 -2.72 -10.63
N GLU A 551 40.48 -2.35 -9.70
CA GLU A 551 41.30 -3.29 -8.93
C GLU A 551 40.46 -4.20 -8.01
N GLY A 552 39.43 -3.64 -7.37
CA GLY A 552 38.48 -4.36 -6.53
C GLY A 552 37.63 -5.34 -7.32
N ALA A 553 37.26 -5.01 -8.57
CA ALA A 553 36.55 -5.91 -9.46
C ALA A 553 37.42 -7.10 -9.86
N ILE A 554 38.69 -6.87 -10.19
CA ILE A 554 39.67 -7.95 -10.43
C ILE A 554 39.84 -8.79 -9.17
N PHE A 555 39.97 -8.15 -8.01
CA PHE A 555 40.13 -8.87 -6.76
C PHE A 555 38.89 -9.74 -6.43
N ARG A 556 37.69 -9.24 -6.72
CA ARG A 556 36.45 -10.02 -6.64
C ARG A 556 36.46 -11.21 -7.61
N GLU A 557 36.97 -11.04 -8.83
CA GLU A 557 37.13 -12.15 -9.79
C GLU A 557 38.08 -13.23 -9.28
N GLU A 558 39.20 -12.88 -8.63
CA GLU A 558 40.11 -13.85 -8.00
C GLU A 558 39.36 -14.68 -6.94
N TRP A 559 38.53 -14.04 -6.11
CA TRP A 559 37.71 -14.75 -5.13
C TRP A 559 36.60 -15.59 -5.76
N LEU A 560 36.02 -15.15 -6.88
CA LEU A 560 35.10 -15.97 -7.67
C LEU A 560 35.83 -17.17 -8.29
N GLY A 561 37.11 -17.02 -8.64
CA GLY A 561 38.03 -18.08 -9.04
C GLY A 561 38.23 -19.12 -7.94
N PHE A 562 38.47 -18.67 -6.71
CA PHE A 562 38.60 -19.56 -5.55
C PHE A 562 37.28 -20.28 -5.24
N ARG A 563 36.14 -19.58 -5.35
CA ARG A 563 34.81 -20.19 -5.26
C ARG A 563 34.61 -21.24 -6.37
N LEU A 564 35.08 -20.97 -7.58
CA LEU A 564 35.00 -21.91 -8.71
C LEU A 564 35.81 -23.17 -8.42
N TYR A 565 37.02 -23.04 -7.86
CA TYR A 565 37.82 -24.17 -7.39
C TYR A 565 37.07 -25.01 -6.35
N LEU A 566 36.57 -24.39 -5.27
CA LEU A 566 35.82 -25.09 -4.21
C LEU A 566 34.51 -25.74 -4.72
N LYS A 567 33.88 -25.15 -5.75
CA LYS A 567 32.63 -25.65 -6.35
C LYS A 567 32.87 -26.80 -7.33
N THR A 568 33.93 -26.70 -8.13
CA THR A 568 34.21 -27.60 -9.26
C THR A 568 34.94 -28.84 -8.82
N ALA A 569 35.90 -28.69 -7.89
CA ALA A 569 36.52 -29.76 -7.09
C ALA A 569 36.30 -31.17 -7.65
N GLU A 570 36.86 -31.44 -8.84
CA GLU A 570 36.74 -32.74 -9.49
C GLU A 570 37.56 -33.76 -8.70
N ARG A 571 36.92 -34.89 -8.35
CA ARG A 571 37.47 -35.96 -7.51
C ARG A 571 38.86 -36.44 -7.96
N ASP A 572 39.17 -36.40 -9.25
CA ASP A 572 40.41 -36.97 -9.80
C ASP A 572 41.64 -36.05 -9.66
N ARG A 573 41.46 -34.74 -9.49
CA ARG A 573 42.56 -33.78 -9.25
C ARG A 573 42.82 -33.51 -7.76
N LEU A 574 42.08 -34.19 -6.90
CA LEU A 574 42.02 -33.97 -5.46
C LEU A 574 42.53 -35.18 -4.66
N GLN A 575 43.51 -35.92 -5.20
CA GLN A 575 44.11 -37.09 -4.54
C GLN A 575 44.83 -36.76 -3.21
N ASN A 576 45.07 -35.47 -2.92
CA ASN A 576 45.72 -34.98 -1.70
C ASN A 576 44.76 -34.27 -0.71
N LEU A 577 43.45 -34.54 -0.74
CA LEU A 577 42.50 -33.97 0.21
C LEU A 577 42.77 -34.47 1.64
N THR A 578 43.53 -33.69 2.41
CA THR A 578 43.76 -33.95 3.84
C THR A 578 42.58 -33.43 4.68
N PRO A 579 42.29 -34.05 5.85
CA PRO A 579 41.37 -33.50 6.84
C PRO A 579 41.68 -32.03 7.19
N GLU A 580 42.95 -31.66 7.22
CA GLU A 580 43.41 -30.30 7.50
C GLU A 580 42.94 -29.30 6.43
N LEU A 581 42.99 -29.68 5.14
CA LEU A 581 42.53 -28.82 4.05
C LEU A 581 41.01 -28.63 4.09
N PHE A 582 40.28 -29.67 4.51
CA PHE A 582 38.84 -29.58 4.74
C PHE A 582 38.50 -28.52 5.77
N GLU A 583 39.14 -28.61 6.94
CA GLU A 583 38.93 -27.69 8.06
C GLU A 583 39.30 -26.26 7.67
N LYS A 584 40.45 -26.08 7.00
CA LYS A 584 40.94 -24.79 6.54
C LYS A 584 39.96 -24.06 5.60
N TYR A 585 39.27 -24.78 4.72
CA TYR A 585 38.39 -24.16 3.72
C TYR A 585 36.89 -24.24 4.04
N LEU A 586 36.51 -24.92 5.13
CA LEU A 586 35.12 -24.98 5.59
C LEU A 586 34.50 -23.59 5.82
N PRO A 587 35.15 -22.62 6.50
CA PRO A 587 34.60 -21.27 6.65
C PRO A 587 34.31 -20.58 5.32
N TYR A 588 35.19 -20.73 4.33
CA TYR A 588 35.03 -20.15 3.00
C TYR A 588 33.90 -20.82 2.20
N ALA A 589 33.76 -22.14 2.31
CA ALA A 589 32.64 -22.86 1.69
C ALA A 589 31.28 -22.40 2.24
N ILE A 590 31.21 -22.06 3.54
CA ILE A 590 30.01 -21.55 4.21
C ILE A 590 29.63 -20.16 3.67
N ILE A 591 30.57 -19.20 3.62
CA ILE A 591 30.29 -17.88 3.08
C ILE A 591 29.88 -17.96 1.60
N PHE A 592 30.44 -18.89 0.81
CA PHE A 592 30.07 -19.04 -0.60
C PHE A 592 28.79 -19.84 -0.84
N GLY A 593 28.20 -20.42 0.20
CA GLY A 593 26.97 -21.21 0.08
C GLY A 593 27.14 -22.56 -0.59
N ILE A 594 28.37 -23.09 -0.60
CA ILE A 594 28.73 -24.35 -1.24
C ILE A 594 29.12 -25.44 -0.22
N GLU A 595 28.88 -25.19 1.07
CA GLU A 595 29.25 -26.08 2.18
C GLU A 595 28.69 -27.50 2.05
N LYS A 596 27.50 -27.67 1.46
CA LYS A 596 26.91 -29.00 1.21
C LYS A 596 27.68 -29.78 0.15
N LYS A 597 28.11 -29.12 -0.92
CA LYS A 597 28.92 -29.72 -1.98
C LYS A 597 30.33 -30.00 -1.47
N TRP A 598 30.91 -29.05 -0.75
CA TRP A 598 32.21 -29.17 -0.09
C TRP A 598 32.24 -30.34 0.89
N ALA A 599 31.29 -30.44 1.82
CA ALA A 599 31.21 -31.56 2.77
C ALA A 599 30.98 -32.93 2.09
N ARG A 600 30.25 -32.98 0.96
CA ARG A 600 30.03 -34.21 0.20
C ARG A 600 31.30 -34.70 -0.50
N ALA A 601 32.20 -33.80 -0.91
CA ALA A 601 33.48 -34.17 -1.48
C ALA A 601 34.35 -34.98 -0.49
N PHE A 602 34.15 -34.76 0.81
CA PHE A 602 34.89 -35.43 1.89
C PHE A 602 34.12 -36.53 2.61
N SER A 603 32.82 -36.73 2.34
CA SER A 603 32.01 -37.73 3.06
C SER A 603 32.42 -39.19 2.77
N THR A 604 33.22 -39.43 1.73
CA THR A 604 33.80 -40.74 1.39
C THR A 604 35.12 -41.00 2.11
N LEU A 605 35.74 -39.98 2.69
CA LEU A 605 36.91 -40.10 3.55
C LEU A 605 36.37 -40.26 4.98
N ASN A 606 36.85 -41.27 5.72
CA ASN A 606 36.46 -41.45 7.12
C ASN A 606 37.19 -40.40 7.99
N VAL A 607 36.74 -39.15 7.92
CA VAL A 607 37.39 -38.00 8.57
C VAL A 607 37.08 -38.02 10.07
N SER A 608 38.12 -37.98 10.90
CA SER A 608 37.99 -37.78 12.35
C SER A 608 37.37 -36.41 12.65
N ALA A 609 36.68 -36.29 13.78
CA ALA A 609 36.16 -35.00 14.21
C ALA A 609 37.31 -33.98 14.39
N PRO A 610 37.14 -32.71 13.97
CA PRO A 610 38.10 -31.66 14.21
C PRO A 610 38.41 -31.48 15.70
N THR A 611 39.66 -31.14 16.04
CA THR A 611 40.08 -30.99 17.44
C THR A 611 39.37 -29.86 18.18
N TRP A 612 38.88 -28.85 17.44
CA TRP A 612 38.13 -27.71 17.99
C TRP A 612 36.64 -27.99 18.17
N TYR A 613 36.13 -29.15 17.72
CA TYR A 613 34.71 -29.50 17.83
C TYR A 613 34.48 -30.65 18.81
N HIS A 614 33.55 -30.45 19.73
CA HIS A 614 33.15 -31.44 20.73
C HIS A 614 31.65 -31.76 20.59
N GLY A 615 31.35 -32.89 19.95
CA GLY A 615 29.98 -33.36 19.75
C GLY A 615 29.30 -33.81 21.05
N ALA A 616 27.96 -33.84 21.05
CA ALA A 616 27.19 -34.30 22.20
C ALA A 616 27.42 -35.80 22.47
N TYR A 617 27.81 -36.14 23.70
CA TYR A 617 27.90 -37.54 24.15
C TYR A 617 26.51 -38.14 24.31
N ILE A 618 26.18 -39.15 23.50
CA ILE A 618 24.93 -39.90 23.61
C ILE A 618 25.21 -41.21 24.35
N ALA A 619 24.67 -41.34 25.56
CA ALA A 619 24.60 -42.61 26.26
C ALA A 619 23.38 -43.38 25.75
N HIS A 620 23.60 -44.43 24.96
CA HIS A 620 22.56 -45.41 24.64
C HIS A 620 22.97 -46.75 25.24
N GLY A 621 22.19 -47.22 26.22
CA GLY A 621 22.18 -48.61 26.69
C GLY A 621 23.55 -49.28 26.83
N GLY A 622 24.47 -48.72 27.61
CA GLY A 622 25.70 -49.41 28.03
C GLY A 622 26.90 -49.38 27.06
N ARG A 623 26.78 -48.80 25.85
CA ARG A 623 27.94 -48.45 25.01
C ARG A 623 27.87 -46.98 24.63
N GLY A 624 28.63 -46.15 25.35
CA GLY A 624 28.81 -44.74 25.00
C GLY A 624 29.75 -44.59 23.81
N GLY A 625 29.32 -43.84 22.80
CA GLY A 625 30.13 -43.50 21.64
C GLY A 625 29.88 -42.04 21.25
N VAL A 626 30.93 -41.35 20.82
CA VAL A 626 30.83 -40.01 20.23
C VAL A 626 30.18 -40.16 18.86
N VAL A 627 29.12 -39.40 18.60
CA VAL A 627 28.49 -39.35 17.27
C VAL A 627 29.51 -38.82 16.27
N GLY A 628 29.72 -39.52 15.15
CA GLY A 628 30.64 -39.10 14.10
C GLY A 628 30.32 -37.68 13.59
N PHE A 629 31.35 -36.87 13.37
CA PHE A 629 31.20 -35.50 12.90
C PHE A 629 30.72 -35.47 11.45
N ASN A 630 29.55 -34.87 11.19
CA ASN A 630 29.08 -34.59 9.83
C ASN A 630 29.10 -33.07 9.57
N PRO A 631 30.05 -32.57 8.76
CA PRO A 631 30.26 -31.14 8.58
C PRO A 631 29.05 -30.40 7.99
N SER A 632 28.30 -31.03 7.09
CA SER A 632 27.11 -30.40 6.48
C SER A 632 25.98 -30.19 7.48
N THR A 633 25.78 -31.16 8.39
CA THR A 633 24.78 -31.05 9.46
C THR A 633 25.23 -30.11 10.57
N PHE A 634 26.52 -30.13 10.92
CA PHE A 634 27.11 -29.17 11.87
C PHE A 634 26.95 -27.74 11.34
N SER A 635 27.42 -27.45 10.13
CA SER A 635 27.35 -26.12 9.54
C SER A 635 25.92 -25.58 9.49
N ALA A 636 24.95 -26.39 9.02
CA ALA A 636 23.55 -25.97 8.94
C ALA A 636 22.95 -25.67 10.33
N SER A 637 23.19 -26.53 11.31
CA SER A 637 22.63 -26.36 12.66
C SER A 637 23.33 -25.25 13.44
N PHE A 638 24.65 -25.09 13.29
CA PHE A 638 25.43 -24.03 13.91
C PHE A 638 25.06 -22.65 13.36
N VAL A 639 25.02 -22.48 12.03
CA VAL A 639 24.60 -21.22 11.39
C VAL A 639 23.20 -20.81 11.85
N SER A 640 22.27 -21.77 11.92
CA SER A 640 20.91 -21.52 12.40
C SER A 640 20.90 -21.09 13.88
N SER A 641 21.58 -21.86 14.75
CA SER A 641 21.54 -21.62 16.19
C SER A 641 22.26 -20.33 16.58
N PHE A 642 23.50 -20.16 16.11
CA PHE A 642 24.30 -18.97 16.35
C PHE A 642 23.65 -17.73 15.75
N GLY A 643 23.17 -17.78 14.51
CA GLY A 643 22.51 -16.64 13.86
C GLY A 643 21.24 -16.18 14.57
N SER A 644 20.49 -17.11 15.19
CA SER A 644 19.30 -16.76 15.98
C SER A 644 19.62 -16.10 17.33
N SER A 645 20.85 -16.23 17.83
CA SER A 645 21.28 -15.65 19.11
C SER A 645 21.37 -14.12 19.12
N PHE A 646 21.30 -13.46 17.95
CA PHE A 646 21.36 -12.01 17.81
C PHE A 646 20.40 -11.47 16.75
N SER A 647 19.26 -12.14 16.50
CA SER A 647 18.19 -11.60 15.64
C SER A 647 17.35 -10.55 16.37
N SER A 648 16.92 -9.49 15.67
CA SER A 648 16.04 -8.46 16.23
C SER A 648 14.68 -9.03 16.63
N THR A 649 14.26 -8.83 17.87
CA THR A 649 13.02 -9.36 18.48
C THR A 649 11.73 -8.69 17.98
N GLY A 650 11.77 -7.89 16.90
CA GLY A 650 10.63 -7.18 16.33
C GLY A 650 10.49 -7.49 14.85
N GLY A 651 9.71 -8.52 14.53
CA GLY A 651 9.39 -8.93 13.18
C GLY A 651 8.50 -10.16 13.22
N GLY A 652 7.19 -9.94 13.16
CA GLY A 652 6.21 -11.00 12.94
C GLY A 652 6.56 -11.80 11.69
N GLY A 653 6.30 -13.11 11.74
CA GLY A 653 6.78 -14.08 10.76
C GLY A 653 6.42 -13.72 9.31
N ALA A 654 7.45 -13.62 8.47
CA ALA A 654 7.37 -13.95 7.07
C ALA A 654 8.32 -15.13 6.83
N SER A 655 7.75 -16.33 6.69
CA SER A 655 8.45 -17.49 6.13
C SER A 655 8.73 -17.22 4.65
N GLY A 656 9.80 -16.49 4.37
CA GLY A 656 10.34 -16.34 3.02
C GLY A 656 11.03 -17.65 2.62
N GLY A 657 10.27 -18.55 1.99
CA GLY A 657 10.81 -19.71 1.30
C GLY A 657 11.70 -19.26 0.14
N GLY A 658 13.01 -19.30 0.33
CA GLY A 658 14.00 -19.10 -0.72
C GLY A 658 14.04 -20.32 -1.64
N GLY A 659 13.12 -20.39 -2.59
CA GLY A 659 13.21 -21.26 -3.76
C GLY A 659 14.17 -20.65 -4.78
N GLY A 660 15.32 -21.28 -4.97
CA GLY A 660 16.25 -20.91 -6.05
C GLY A 660 15.63 -21.30 -7.39
N ALA A 661 15.16 -20.32 -8.15
CA ALA A 661 14.86 -20.50 -9.57
C ALA A 661 16.19 -20.62 -10.33
N GLY A 662 16.49 -21.84 -10.80
CA GLY A 662 17.55 -22.07 -11.76
C GLY A 662 17.12 -21.56 -13.14
N GLY A 663 17.70 -20.45 -13.59
CA GLY A 663 17.63 -20.01 -14.97
C GLY A 663 18.50 -20.91 -15.84
N GLY A 664 17.88 -21.87 -16.52
CA GLY A 664 18.46 -22.58 -17.65
C GLY A 664 18.02 -21.90 -18.94
N GLY A 665 18.91 -21.11 -19.55
CA GLY A 665 18.75 -20.62 -20.91
C GLY A 665 19.48 -21.55 -21.89
N GLY A 666 18.83 -21.82 -23.02
CA GLY A 666 19.37 -22.58 -24.16
C GLY A 666 18.26 -23.40 -24.80
N GLY A 667 18.00 -23.36 -26.10
CA GLY A 667 18.54 -22.64 -27.23
C GLY A 667 17.69 -23.08 -28.42
N GLY A 668 17.18 -22.12 -29.19
CA GLY A 668 16.44 -22.41 -30.42
C GLY A 668 17.40 -22.89 -31.50
N GLY A 669 17.38 -24.17 -31.80
CA GLY A 669 18.01 -24.77 -32.97
C GLY A 669 16.94 -25.10 -34.00
N GLY A 670 17.05 -24.48 -35.17
CA GLY A 670 16.21 -24.79 -36.32
C GLY A 670 16.44 -26.22 -36.83
N GLY A 671 15.38 -26.78 -37.42
CA GLY A 671 15.42 -28.00 -38.20
C GLY A 671 14.56 -27.79 -39.43
N ALA A 672 15.22 -27.61 -40.57
CA ALA A 672 14.63 -27.74 -41.88
C ALA A 672 14.41 -29.22 -42.19
N SER A 673 13.17 -29.56 -42.56
CA SER A 673 12.76 -30.58 -43.55
C SER A 673 11.25 -30.71 -43.52
#